data_AF-A0A7V3EM53-F1
#
_entry.id   AF-A0A7V3EM53-F1
#
_cell.length_a   1.000
_cell.length_b   1.000
_cell.length_c   1.000
_cell.angle_alpha   90.00
_cell.angle_beta   90.00
_cell.angle_gamma   90.00
#
_symmetry.space_group_name_H-M   'P 1'
#
loop_
_entity.id
_entity.type
_entity.pdbx_description
1 polymer ?
#
loop_
_entity_poly.entity_id
_entity_poly.type
_entity_poly.pdbx_seq_one_letter_code
_entity_poly.pdbx_strand_id
1 'polypeptide(L)'
;MEGKDSLKLEVQVRPIGPQVPVKPYHIPYGIVPHHGIGASGIFGEEVSSFQPEKNGGDTPPPRQRSWTTETLRLRQNQNWSGFENHVILLNFDLRPIRGWSVQEAWLHLALAKGDLFGVGACTVLNRWDEVEADGAYAAGAPCWDFRSAPGKGQTPGREHLWAWKGSGLFSVAWFHPAVRYSHAGPERLVRYTDEKGQRWIKVPLDPALVHALACGVSHGLVLTDDKGQVAEAAMVARNPQPYSYDPAFEIEVYGRKAGPDRAPRLEVQGGVDDRLPPAAPKACPGATPRLDFLTDPDGAVWVDFLAPDEEGTGKAFAYEARLSRESLNEVRWDEATPVPRHDLPRPAPGGTRQRLRLSGCTAGRWHLGLRAIDDTGQRGPILDLALEIPVPAEAKLRRTADPPLQPGNAKRLERGAIALWAVDELAKVDPVTGGCVGLEGLGYQVSNPVWNAADRTVRLRAARNEVVAFQLVVERLGAALREVRVSISDLRSEQGASIPSAGNVELFREWYLKVPSTQETSVWRPDACLPLAEPFETAFSVPAPDNVGPEQRNQAVWVDLYVPMETRPGLYRGTATVRCEGLEPLELPIELRVRPFALPHEIGFPVSLNAYGGVSSFAGVDFAAERERALRIERSYYRLAHRHRGTLDLLRYQHSGQITENAAPPLSGEGAERRVADWRDFDARFGPLLDGSAFAEAQGYRGPGQDTPVAYFYLPWHENWPMDLDAHYADAARLETPEAFGAWARRSRPLEQAIAPAYVAGTRRVLKDLLTHFAERGWTRTRFEFFLNNKYYYKCAFFSGFGTSGRCYWLLDESIDFDDFDANRFFQSLAREAVAEAGAREVKTCHRVDISYPHLARGLLDGV
;
A
#
# COMPACT_ATOMS: atom_id res chain seq x y z
N MET A 1 40.81 13.61 -29.13
CA MET A 1 40.32 15.01 -28.98
C MET A 1 39.86 15.45 -30.35
N GLU A 2 38.59 15.19 -30.68
CA GLU A 2 37.95 15.66 -31.91
C GLU A 2 36.55 16.17 -31.57
N GLY A 3 36.16 17.25 -32.25
CA GLY A 3 34.88 17.97 -32.28
C GLY A 3 33.86 17.73 -31.15
N LYS A 4 33.75 18.68 -30.22
CA LYS A 4 32.56 18.81 -29.37
C LYS A 4 31.49 19.56 -30.15
N ASP A 5 30.49 18.87 -30.68
CA ASP A 5 29.33 19.49 -31.32
C ASP A 5 28.20 19.67 -30.28
N SER A 6 27.72 20.90 -30.13
CA SER A 6 26.54 21.22 -29.31
C SER A 6 25.37 21.46 -30.25
N LEU A 7 24.31 20.65 -30.12
CA LEU A 7 23.16 20.73 -31.03
C LEU A 7 21.87 21.04 -30.24
N LYS A 8 21.14 22.06 -30.69
CA LYS A 8 19.82 22.40 -30.17
C LYS A 8 18.78 21.72 -31.04
N LEU A 9 18.00 20.80 -30.47
CA LEU A 9 16.95 20.08 -31.18
C LEU A 9 15.62 20.81 -31.03
N GLU A 10 14.92 20.98 -32.16
CA GLU A 10 13.56 21.51 -32.20
C GLU A 10 12.56 20.51 -31.60
N VAL A 11 11.54 21.01 -30.91
CA VAL A 11 10.65 20.22 -30.04
C VAL A 11 9.26 20.06 -30.62
N GLN A 12 8.68 18.88 -30.41
CA GLN A 12 7.25 18.62 -30.51
C GLN A 12 6.66 18.59 -29.08
N VAL A 13 5.82 19.57 -28.72
CA VAL A 13 5.36 19.77 -27.32
C VAL A 13 3.85 19.62 -27.25
N ARG A 14 3.31 18.89 -26.25
CA ARG A 14 1.88 18.97 -25.91
C ARG A 14 1.48 18.86 -24.44
N PRO A 15 0.37 19.52 -24.07
CA PRO A 15 -0.38 19.18 -22.87
C PRO A 15 -1.15 17.87 -23.08
N ILE A 16 -1.35 17.11 -22.01
CA ILE A 16 -2.35 16.03 -21.99
C ILE A 16 -3.72 16.66 -21.72
N GLY A 17 -4.75 16.23 -22.47
CA GLY A 17 -6.14 16.60 -22.18
C GLY A 17 -6.64 16.01 -20.85
N PRO A 18 -7.77 16.49 -20.31
CA PRO A 18 -8.30 16.06 -19.03
C PRO A 18 -8.83 14.62 -19.15
N GLN A 19 -9.07 13.98 -18.01
CA GLN A 19 -9.85 12.76 -17.97
C GLN A 19 -11.22 12.98 -18.64
N VAL A 20 -11.71 11.96 -19.35
CA VAL A 20 -13.13 11.92 -19.70
C VAL A 20 -13.89 11.89 -18.37
N PRO A 21 -14.96 12.67 -18.18
CA PRO A 21 -15.90 12.39 -17.11
C PRO A 21 -16.61 11.07 -17.45
N VAL A 22 -15.93 9.96 -17.20
CA VAL A 22 -16.56 8.65 -17.12
C VAL A 22 -17.19 8.65 -15.73
N LYS A 23 -18.50 8.35 -15.66
CA LYS A 23 -19.10 7.94 -14.38
C LYS A 23 -18.11 6.96 -13.74
N PRO A 24 -17.73 7.14 -12.46
CA PRO A 24 -16.72 6.31 -11.84
C PRO A 24 -17.00 4.86 -12.21
N TYR A 25 -16.08 4.26 -12.95
CA TYR A 25 -16.04 2.81 -13.02
C TYR A 25 -15.85 2.41 -11.57
N HIS A 26 -16.93 1.89 -10.96
CA HIS A 26 -16.82 1.07 -9.79
C HIS A 26 -15.88 -0.06 -10.19
N ILE A 27 -14.60 0.11 -9.93
CA ILE A 27 -13.75 -1.02 -9.65
C ILE A 27 -14.36 -1.58 -8.38
N PRO A 28 -14.85 -2.83 -8.34
CA PRO A 28 -15.28 -3.45 -7.12
C PRO A 28 -14.03 -3.82 -6.32
N TYR A 29 -13.18 -2.85 -6.01
CA TYR A 29 -12.33 -2.94 -4.84
C TYR A 29 -13.22 -2.50 -3.69
N GLY A 30 -13.74 -3.48 -2.95
CA GLY A 30 -14.26 -3.28 -1.61
C GLY A 30 -13.15 -2.91 -0.63
N ILE A 31 -12.37 -1.88 -0.96
CA ILE A 31 -11.50 -1.21 0.01
C ILE A 31 -12.40 -0.17 0.66
N VAL A 32 -13.04 -0.60 1.74
CA VAL A 32 -13.52 0.32 2.77
C VAL A 32 -12.29 1.17 3.16
N PRO A 33 -12.35 2.50 3.13
CA PRO A 33 -11.32 3.30 3.76
C PRO A 33 -11.25 2.86 5.22
N HIS A 34 -10.14 2.25 5.62
CA HIS A 34 -9.90 1.96 7.03
C HIS A 34 -9.76 3.30 7.75
N HIS A 35 -10.88 3.83 8.26
CA HIS A 35 -10.88 4.81 9.33
C HIS A 35 -10.43 4.12 10.61
N GLY A 36 -9.12 4.04 10.81
CA GLY A 36 -8.49 3.79 12.12
C GLY A 36 -8.25 5.14 12.81
N ILE A 37 -9.06 5.44 13.81
CA ILE A 37 -9.19 6.74 14.47
C ILE A 37 -7.98 7.05 15.38
N GLY A 38 -7.53 8.30 15.34
CA GLY A 38 -6.61 8.89 16.30
C GLY A 38 -6.66 10.43 16.38
N ALA A 39 -7.81 11.04 16.11
CA ALA A 39 -8.05 12.46 16.40
C ALA A 39 -9.47 12.59 16.96
N SER A 40 -9.57 12.73 18.29
CA SER A 40 -10.82 13.06 18.94
C SER A 40 -11.04 14.58 18.81
N GLY A 41 -12.14 14.95 18.16
CA GLY A 41 -12.69 16.30 18.18
C GLY A 41 -12.68 17.00 16.82
N ILE A 42 -13.90 17.27 16.33
CA ILE A 42 -14.26 18.20 15.25
C ILE A 42 -14.14 17.63 13.82
N PHE A 43 -14.96 16.62 13.50
CA PHE A 43 -15.53 16.49 12.15
C PHE A 43 -16.98 16.01 12.28
N GLY A 44 -17.92 16.95 12.20
CA GLY A 44 -19.31 16.63 11.94
C GLY A 44 -19.44 16.19 10.49
N GLU A 45 -20.03 15.01 10.29
CA GLU A 45 -20.30 14.46 8.96
C GLU A 45 -21.31 15.33 8.21
N GLU A 46 -20.84 16.10 7.22
CA GLU A 46 -21.57 16.20 5.96
C GLU A 46 -20.89 15.24 4.98
N VAL A 47 -21.55 14.11 4.74
CA VAL A 47 -21.28 13.27 3.58
C VAL A 47 -21.70 14.08 2.35
N SER A 48 -20.81 14.95 1.88
CA SER A 48 -20.87 15.46 0.52
C SER A 48 -20.53 14.29 -0.40
N SER A 49 -21.57 13.54 -0.80
CA SER A 49 -21.56 13.03 -2.16
C SER A 49 -21.21 14.23 -3.05
N PHE A 50 -20.07 14.19 -3.73
CA PHE A 50 -19.81 15.15 -4.80
C PHE A 50 -20.78 14.82 -5.95
N GLN A 51 -22.06 15.16 -5.75
CA GLN A 51 -22.89 15.56 -6.85
C GLN A 51 -22.26 16.86 -7.34
N PRO A 52 -21.86 16.97 -8.61
CA PRO A 52 -21.55 18.26 -9.16
C PRO A 52 -22.81 19.09 -8.97
N GLU A 53 -22.79 20.03 -8.03
CA GLU A 53 -23.83 21.04 -7.95
C GLU A 53 -23.95 21.62 -9.35
N LYS A 54 -25.16 21.56 -9.88
CA LYS A 54 -25.55 22.38 -11.03
C LYS A 54 -25.32 23.81 -10.58
N ASN A 55 -24.15 24.36 -10.90
CA ASN A 55 -23.96 25.80 -10.99
C ASN A 55 -24.92 26.31 -12.06
N GLY A 56 -26.16 26.57 -11.64
CA GLY A 56 -27.06 27.51 -12.27
C GLY A 56 -26.49 28.90 -12.02
N GLY A 57 -25.50 29.26 -12.82
CA GLY A 57 -24.87 30.56 -12.84
C GLY A 57 -24.12 30.63 -14.15
N ASP A 58 -24.62 31.46 -15.07
CA ASP A 58 -24.15 31.66 -16.43
C ASP A 58 -22.71 31.23 -16.65
N THR A 59 -22.52 30.07 -17.30
CA THR A 59 -21.25 29.72 -17.92
C THR A 59 -20.90 30.92 -18.81
N PRO A 60 -19.81 31.66 -18.55
CA PRO A 60 -19.38 32.66 -19.50
C PRO A 60 -19.19 31.91 -20.82
N PRO A 61 -19.70 32.42 -21.95
CA PRO A 61 -19.47 31.77 -23.23
C PRO A 61 -17.97 31.51 -23.36
N PRO A 62 -17.55 30.35 -23.91
CA PRO A 62 -16.14 30.00 -24.02
C PRO A 62 -15.43 31.20 -24.65
N ARG A 63 -14.59 31.88 -23.86
CA ARG A 63 -13.80 32.97 -24.38
C ARG A 63 -12.90 32.33 -25.42
N GLN A 64 -13.17 32.64 -26.69
CA GLN A 64 -12.26 32.41 -27.80
C GLN A 64 -10.93 33.09 -27.42
N ARG A 65 -10.01 32.33 -26.81
CA ARG A 65 -8.65 32.81 -26.59
C ARG A 65 -8.02 32.91 -27.98
N SER A 66 -7.59 34.10 -28.36
CA SER A 66 -6.79 34.30 -29.57
C SER A 66 -5.52 33.46 -29.48
N TRP A 67 -5.32 32.62 -30.50
CA TRP A 67 -4.40 31.48 -30.57
C TRP A 67 -2.91 31.81 -30.70
N THR A 68 -2.42 32.91 -30.12
CA THR A 68 -1.03 33.36 -30.31
C THR A 68 -0.07 32.97 -29.18
N THR A 69 -0.52 32.37 -28.08
CA THR A 69 0.36 31.87 -26.99
C THR A 69 -0.27 30.68 -26.25
N GLU A 70 0.07 29.46 -26.63
CA GLU A 70 -0.28 28.23 -25.87
C GLU A 70 0.55 28.16 -24.58
N THR A 71 -0.12 27.94 -23.45
CA THR A 71 0.51 27.67 -22.15
C THR A 71 -0.02 26.35 -21.59
N LEU A 72 0.87 25.61 -20.92
CA LEU A 72 0.65 24.26 -20.43
C LEU A 72 0.80 24.24 -18.92
N ARG A 73 -0.20 23.67 -18.24
CA ARG A 73 -0.19 23.53 -16.78
C ARG A 73 0.74 22.39 -16.37
N LEU A 74 1.50 22.61 -15.32
CA LEU A 74 2.40 21.62 -14.73
C LEU A 74 2.19 21.56 -13.21
N ARG A 75 2.05 20.35 -12.66
CA ARG A 75 1.92 20.07 -11.23
C ARG A 75 2.67 18.79 -10.82
N GLN A 76 2.70 18.54 -9.52
CA GLN A 76 3.07 17.24 -8.94
C GLN A 76 2.18 16.13 -9.47
N ASN A 77 2.66 14.89 -9.38
CA ASN A 77 1.94 13.70 -9.87
C ASN A 77 0.76 13.30 -9.00
N GLN A 78 0.88 13.53 -7.71
CA GLN A 78 -0.11 13.16 -6.72
C GLN A 78 -0.25 14.31 -5.74
N ASN A 79 -1.47 14.56 -5.32
CA ASN A 79 -1.74 15.33 -4.12
C ASN A 79 -2.53 14.45 -3.14
N TRP A 80 -2.94 15.02 -2.01
CA TRP A 80 -3.73 14.29 -1.02
C TRP A 80 -5.04 13.69 -1.59
N SER A 81 -5.63 14.29 -2.64
CA SER A 81 -6.89 13.83 -3.26
C SER A 81 -6.71 12.77 -4.35
N GLY A 82 -5.46 12.36 -4.61
CA GLY A 82 -5.11 11.37 -5.61
C GLY A 82 -4.25 11.94 -6.73
N PHE A 83 -4.40 11.36 -7.92
CA PHE A 83 -3.56 11.69 -9.06
C PHE A 83 -3.87 13.06 -9.65
N GLU A 84 -2.84 13.85 -9.89
CA GLU A 84 -2.92 15.16 -10.54
C GLU A 84 -2.75 15.00 -12.05
N ASN A 85 -3.70 15.54 -12.81
CA ASN A 85 -3.77 15.34 -14.27
C ASN A 85 -3.02 16.42 -15.07
N HIS A 86 -2.27 17.31 -14.40
CA HIS A 86 -1.57 18.44 -15.02
C HIS A 86 -0.10 18.12 -15.27
N VAL A 87 0.14 17.21 -16.22
CA VAL A 87 1.47 16.79 -16.68
C VAL A 87 1.66 17.11 -18.16
N ILE A 88 2.91 17.23 -18.59
CA ILE A 88 3.24 17.66 -19.96
C ILE A 88 3.95 16.52 -20.69
N LEU A 89 3.48 16.16 -21.89
CA LEU A 89 4.16 15.23 -22.79
C LEU A 89 5.03 15.99 -23.78
N LEU A 90 6.28 15.59 -23.87
CA LEU A 90 7.26 16.14 -24.79
C LEU A 90 7.77 15.04 -25.71
N ASN A 91 7.96 15.37 -26.98
CA ASN A 91 8.69 14.54 -27.92
C ASN A 91 9.64 15.41 -28.75
N PHE A 92 10.70 14.81 -29.28
CA PHE A 92 11.79 15.55 -29.93
C PHE A 92 12.15 14.85 -31.24
N ASP A 93 12.51 15.63 -32.26
CA ASP A 93 13.13 15.05 -33.45
C ASP A 93 14.60 14.72 -33.16
N LEU A 94 14.89 13.45 -32.91
CA LEU A 94 16.21 12.98 -32.48
C LEU A 94 17.04 12.39 -33.62
N ARG A 95 16.55 12.50 -34.88
CA ARG A 95 17.30 12.05 -36.06
C ARG A 95 18.74 12.59 -36.12
N PRO A 96 19.03 13.86 -35.76
CA PRO A 96 20.39 14.41 -35.85
C PRO A 96 21.41 13.78 -34.88
N ILE A 97 20.94 13.16 -33.79
CA ILE A 97 21.81 12.60 -32.74
C ILE A 97 21.72 11.06 -32.66
N ARG A 98 21.19 10.41 -33.69
CA ARG A 98 21.19 8.94 -33.77
C ARG A 98 22.64 8.43 -33.78
N GLY A 99 22.95 7.43 -32.94
CA GLY A 99 24.32 6.91 -32.82
C GLY A 99 25.22 7.74 -31.90
N TRP A 100 24.70 8.82 -31.28
CA TRP A 100 25.52 9.62 -30.37
C TRP A 100 25.58 9.01 -28.98
N SER A 101 26.74 9.10 -28.35
CA SER A 101 26.84 9.07 -26.90
C SER A 101 26.60 10.47 -26.34
N VAL A 102 25.42 10.66 -25.73
CA VAL A 102 25.06 11.88 -25.00
C VAL A 102 25.89 11.99 -23.73
N GLN A 103 26.57 13.12 -23.56
CA GLN A 103 27.34 13.46 -22.36
C GLN A 103 26.52 14.36 -21.43
N GLU A 104 25.84 15.35 -22.01
CA GLU A 104 24.97 16.27 -21.27
C GLU A 104 23.68 16.53 -22.06
N ALA A 105 22.60 16.74 -21.32
CA ALA A 105 21.30 17.10 -21.86
C ALA A 105 20.63 18.16 -20.98
N TRP A 106 20.13 19.22 -21.61
CA TRP A 106 19.46 20.32 -20.94
C TRP A 106 18.10 20.60 -21.60
N LEU A 107 17.03 20.46 -20.83
CA LEU A 107 15.71 20.88 -21.25
C LEU A 107 15.45 22.33 -20.83
N HIS A 108 15.18 23.19 -21.80
CA HIS A 108 14.81 24.57 -21.53
C HIS A 108 13.29 24.71 -21.54
N LEU A 109 12.75 25.34 -20.50
CA LEU A 109 11.33 25.66 -20.35
C LEU A 109 11.16 27.17 -20.19
N ALA A 110 10.33 27.80 -21.03
CA ALA A 110 9.95 29.19 -20.86
C ALA A 110 8.74 29.27 -19.92
N LEU A 111 8.87 30.02 -18.83
CA LEU A 111 7.81 30.16 -17.83
C LEU A 111 6.79 31.22 -18.28
N ALA A 112 5.54 30.83 -18.40
CA ALA A 112 4.43 31.77 -18.62
C ALA A 112 3.86 32.28 -17.28
N LYS A 113 3.79 31.42 -16.26
CA LYS A 113 3.27 31.75 -14.93
C LYS A 113 3.94 30.89 -13.86
N GLY A 114 4.12 31.45 -12.66
CA GLY A 114 4.75 30.74 -11.55
C GLY A 114 6.26 30.55 -11.74
N ASP A 115 6.81 29.59 -11.00
CA ASP A 115 8.20 29.13 -11.04
C ASP A 115 8.25 27.64 -10.66
N LEU A 116 9.28 26.92 -11.11
CA LEU A 116 9.51 25.51 -10.77
C LEU A 116 10.71 25.40 -9.82
N PHE A 117 10.59 24.54 -8.82
CA PHE A 117 11.65 24.29 -7.85
C PHE A 117 12.19 22.85 -7.91
N GLY A 118 11.45 21.93 -8.52
CA GLY A 118 11.95 20.61 -8.87
C GLY A 118 11.25 20.13 -10.13
N VAL A 119 12.02 19.55 -11.04
CA VAL A 119 11.44 19.02 -12.29
C VAL A 119 11.76 17.54 -12.41
N GLY A 120 10.70 16.75 -12.48
CA GLY A 120 10.77 15.34 -12.85
C GLY A 120 10.59 15.17 -14.35
N ALA A 121 11.37 14.26 -14.93
CA ALA A 121 11.21 13.82 -16.32
C ALA A 121 11.22 12.29 -16.35
N CYS A 122 10.20 11.69 -16.97
CA CYS A 122 10.07 10.24 -17.08
C CYS A 122 9.91 9.83 -18.54
N THR A 123 10.59 8.77 -18.97
CA THR A 123 10.37 8.19 -20.30
C THR A 123 8.95 7.62 -20.43
N VAL A 124 8.36 7.73 -21.61
CA VAL A 124 7.10 7.07 -21.98
C VAL A 124 7.41 5.86 -22.86
N LEU A 125 7.01 4.67 -22.45
CA LEU A 125 7.36 3.42 -23.14
C LEU A 125 6.58 3.18 -24.42
N ASN A 126 5.36 3.68 -24.51
CA ASN A 126 4.49 3.42 -25.64
C ASN A 126 4.28 4.68 -26.50
N ARG A 127 4.19 4.46 -27.81
CA ARG A 127 3.99 5.53 -28.79
C ARG A 127 2.65 6.24 -28.57
N TRP A 128 2.70 7.56 -28.70
CA TRP A 128 1.54 8.44 -28.83
C TRP A 128 1.84 9.41 -29.98
N ASP A 129 0.79 9.91 -30.62
CA ASP A 129 0.93 10.87 -31.71
C ASP A 129 0.34 12.23 -31.30
N GLU A 130 0.94 13.29 -31.81
CA GLU A 130 0.51 14.66 -31.53
C GLU A 130 -0.82 14.97 -32.26
N VAL A 131 -1.89 15.18 -31.49
CA VAL A 131 -3.25 15.65 -31.86
C VAL A 131 -3.36 17.01 -32.56
N GLU A 132 -4.55 17.62 -32.61
CA GLU A 132 -4.83 19.08 -32.51
C GLU A 132 -5.98 19.18 -31.50
N ALA A 133 -5.69 19.55 -30.25
CA ALA A 133 -6.62 19.45 -29.12
C ALA A 133 -6.24 20.48 -28.03
N ASP A 134 -7.23 21.12 -27.42
CA ASP A 134 -7.11 22.28 -26.53
C ASP A 134 -7.08 21.91 -25.04
N GLY A 135 -6.50 20.75 -24.73
CA GLY A 135 -6.53 20.22 -23.38
C GLY A 135 -7.96 19.87 -22.93
N ALA A 136 -8.87 19.58 -23.87
CA ALA A 136 -10.14 18.88 -23.66
C ALA A 136 -10.06 17.46 -24.25
N TYR A 137 -10.98 16.58 -23.86
CA TYR A 137 -11.09 15.27 -24.50
C TYR A 137 -11.44 15.43 -25.99
N ALA A 138 -10.59 14.90 -26.86
CA ALA A 138 -10.81 14.89 -28.29
C ALA A 138 -10.51 13.49 -28.84
N ALA A 139 -11.41 12.96 -29.66
CA ALA A 139 -11.19 11.66 -30.30
C ALA A 139 -9.86 11.67 -31.09
N GLY A 140 -9.09 10.60 -30.97
CA GLY A 140 -7.74 10.48 -31.50
C GLY A 140 -6.65 11.03 -30.59
N ALA A 141 -6.97 11.90 -29.62
CA ALA A 141 -5.97 12.56 -28.77
C ALA A 141 -5.52 11.71 -27.59
N PRO A 142 -4.23 11.79 -27.20
CA PRO A 142 -3.78 11.20 -25.95
C PRO A 142 -4.42 11.91 -24.74
N CYS A 143 -4.88 11.12 -23.79
CA CYS A 143 -5.34 11.56 -22.47
C CYS A 143 -4.83 10.59 -21.39
N TRP A 144 -5.25 10.81 -20.15
CA TRP A 144 -4.87 9.96 -19.02
C TRP A 144 -5.18 8.48 -19.26
N ASP A 145 -6.37 8.18 -19.78
CA ASP A 145 -6.87 6.81 -19.92
C ASP A 145 -6.49 6.17 -21.26
N PHE A 146 -6.23 6.97 -22.29
CA PHE A 146 -6.05 6.50 -23.65
C PHE A 146 -4.85 7.17 -24.31
N ARG A 147 -3.99 6.39 -24.98
CA ARG A 147 -2.94 6.96 -25.85
C ARG A 147 -3.53 7.60 -27.10
N SER A 148 -4.74 7.20 -27.47
CA SER A 148 -5.54 7.78 -28.53
C SER A 148 -7.02 7.60 -28.17
N ALA A 149 -7.68 8.67 -27.75
CA ALA A 149 -9.03 8.66 -27.26
C ALA A 149 -10.05 8.09 -28.27
N PRO A 150 -10.95 7.16 -27.87
CA PRO A 150 -11.99 6.66 -28.76
C PRO A 150 -13.01 7.74 -29.14
N GLY A 151 -13.69 7.54 -30.26
CA GLY A 151 -14.87 8.33 -30.61
C GLY A 151 -15.96 8.22 -29.53
N LYS A 152 -16.83 9.24 -29.42
CA LYS A 152 -17.93 9.22 -28.46
C LYS A 152 -18.81 7.97 -28.66
N GLY A 153 -18.93 7.12 -27.64
CA GLY A 153 -19.72 5.88 -27.68
C GLY A 153 -19.01 4.69 -28.35
N GLN A 154 -17.78 4.86 -28.82
CA GLN A 154 -16.96 3.77 -29.36
C GLN A 154 -16.34 2.97 -28.21
N THR A 155 -16.44 1.64 -28.29
CA THR A 155 -15.71 0.75 -27.39
C THR A 155 -14.21 0.81 -27.72
N PRO A 156 -13.32 1.11 -26.76
CA PRO A 156 -11.89 1.19 -27.02
C PRO A 156 -11.29 -0.16 -27.44
N GLY A 157 -10.70 -0.22 -28.63
CA GLY A 157 -9.78 -1.26 -29.09
C GLY A 157 -8.33 -1.07 -28.60
N ARG A 158 -7.44 -2.01 -28.93
CA ARG A 158 -6.02 -2.01 -28.50
C ARG A 158 -5.24 -0.77 -28.93
N GLU A 159 -5.60 -0.20 -30.07
CA GLU A 159 -5.04 1.02 -30.62
C GLU A 159 -5.25 2.26 -29.75
N HIS A 160 -6.29 2.25 -28.92
CA HIS A 160 -6.64 3.33 -28.00
C HIS A 160 -5.91 3.24 -26.65
N LEU A 161 -5.52 2.03 -26.25
CA LEU A 161 -5.00 1.75 -24.90
C LEU A 161 -3.52 2.09 -24.76
N TRP A 162 -3.12 2.59 -23.59
CA TRP A 162 -1.71 2.82 -23.28
C TRP A 162 -0.91 1.52 -23.28
N ALA A 163 -1.39 0.46 -22.64
CA ALA A 163 -0.76 -0.86 -22.60
C ALA A 163 -1.78 -2.02 -22.69
N TRP A 164 -2.63 -2.19 -21.68
CA TRP A 164 -3.67 -3.22 -21.59
C TRP A 164 -5.02 -2.62 -21.22
N LYS A 165 -6.07 -3.43 -21.14
CA LYS A 165 -7.41 -2.92 -20.79
C LYS A 165 -7.40 -2.35 -19.38
N GLY A 166 -7.74 -1.06 -19.24
CA GLY A 166 -7.72 -0.35 -17.96
C GLY A 166 -6.37 0.29 -17.61
N SER A 167 -5.34 0.17 -18.45
CA SER A 167 -4.09 0.91 -18.27
C SER A 167 -4.26 2.39 -18.61
N GLY A 168 -3.69 3.28 -17.81
CA GLY A 168 -3.54 4.72 -18.13
C GLY A 168 -2.10 5.08 -18.50
N LEU A 169 -1.84 6.37 -18.73
CA LEU A 169 -0.50 6.90 -19.04
C LEU A 169 0.54 6.43 -18.02
N PHE A 170 0.17 6.48 -16.73
CA PHE A 170 1.01 6.06 -15.63
C PHE A 170 1.53 4.63 -15.80
N SER A 171 0.77 3.74 -16.44
CA SER A 171 1.14 2.33 -16.66
C SER A 171 2.29 2.14 -17.65
N VAL A 172 2.63 3.19 -18.41
CA VAL A 172 3.76 3.21 -19.37
C VAL A 172 4.75 4.34 -19.09
N ALA A 173 4.54 5.06 -17.99
CA ALA A 173 5.38 6.10 -17.45
C ALA A 173 5.75 5.70 -16.00
N TRP A 174 5.74 6.63 -15.04
CA TRP A 174 6.25 6.49 -13.66
C TRP A 174 6.08 5.11 -13.00
N PHE A 175 4.95 4.42 -13.22
CA PHE A 175 4.64 3.15 -12.53
C PHE A 175 5.41 1.97 -13.08
N HIS A 176 5.89 2.09 -14.32
CA HIS A 176 6.41 0.95 -15.03
C HIS A 176 7.89 0.75 -14.72
N PRO A 177 8.34 -0.42 -14.22
CA PRO A 177 9.72 -0.63 -13.77
C PRO A 177 10.77 -0.50 -14.88
N ALA A 178 10.33 -0.52 -16.14
CA ALA A 178 11.19 -0.34 -17.31
C ALA A 178 11.47 1.12 -17.70
N VAL A 179 10.77 2.10 -17.10
CA VAL A 179 11.00 3.52 -17.37
C VAL A 179 12.28 4.01 -16.75
N ARG A 180 12.75 5.15 -17.26
CA ARG A 180 13.84 5.92 -16.65
C ARG A 180 13.27 7.23 -16.15
N TYR A 181 13.74 7.61 -14.97
CA TYR A 181 13.33 8.82 -14.28
C TYR A 181 14.55 9.71 -14.05
N SER A 182 14.39 11.00 -14.23
CA SER A 182 15.39 12.01 -13.89
C SER A 182 14.72 13.09 -13.06
N HIS A 183 15.34 13.43 -11.93
CA HIS A 183 14.94 14.52 -11.06
C HIS A 183 16.01 15.61 -11.05
N ALA A 184 15.59 16.87 -11.12
CA ALA A 184 16.44 18.02 -10.88
C ALA A 184 15.83 18.93 -9.80
N GLY A 185 16.45 18.95 -8.62
CA GLY A 185 16.09 19.80 -7.50
C GLY A 185 16.52 21.27 -7.67
N PRO A 186 16.18 22.15 -6.71
CA PRO A 186 16.32 23.60 -6.86
C PRO A 186 17.72 24.07 -7.21
N GLU A 187 18.75 23.41 -6.67
CA GLU A 187 20.17 23.69 -6.83
C GLU A 187 20.72 23.33 -8.22
N ARG A 188 20.02 22.45 -8.95
CA ARG A 188 20.40 22.01 -10.29
C ARG A 188 19.71 22.80 -11.40
N LEU A 189 18.68 23.58 -11.08
CA LEU A 189 17.91 24.38 -12.03
C LEU A 189 18.62 25.71 -12.33
N VAL A 190 18.94 25.96 -13.61
CA VAL A 190 19.56 27.22 -14.05
C VAL A 190 18.49 28.19 -14.55
N ARG A 191 18.32 29.32 -13.86
CA ARG A 191 17.33 30.36 -14.22
C ARG A 191 18.02 31.48 -15.00
N TYR A 192 17.39 31.93 -16.08
CA TYR A 192 17.87 33.10 -16.83
C TYR A 192 16.71 33.84 -17.50
N THR A 193 16.95 35.11 -17.84
CA THR A 193 16.04 35.93 -18.62
C THR A 193 16.69 36.20 -19.97
N ASP A 194 15.96 35.99 -21.06
CA ASP A 194 16.49 36.31 -22.39
C ASP A 194 16.39 37.81 -22.72
N GLU A 195 16.93 38.20 -23.87
CA GLU A 195 16.95 39.59 -24.34
C GLU A 195 15.56 40.21 -24.50
N LYS A 196 14.51 39.38 -24.65
CA LYS A 196 13.12 39.81 -24.78
C LYS A 196 12.40 39.88 -23.43
N GLY A 197 13.11 39.68 -22.32
CA GLY A 197 12.56 39.69 -20.97
C GLY A 197 11.82 38.40 -20.59
N GLN A 198 11.87 37.34 -21.41
CA GLN A 198 11.22 36.07 -21.10
C GLN A 198 12.04 35.28 -20.08
N ARG A 199 11.37 34.78 -19.04
CA ARG A 199 11.98 33.93 -18.00
C ARG A 199 12.09 32.49 -18.49
N TRP A 200 13.24 31.88 -18.24
CA TRP A 200 13.55 30.51 -18.62
C TRP A 200 14.17 29.72 -17.45
N ILE A 201 13.97 28.41 -17.48
CA ILE A 201 14.69 27.43 -16.66
C ILE A 201 15.40 26.44 -17.58
N LYS A 202 16.68 26.16 -17.34
CA LYS A 202 17.37 24.96 -17.86
C LYS A 202 17.32 23.86 -16.80
N VAL A 203 16.78 22.71 -17.19
CA VAL A 203 16.66 21.50 -16.39
C VAL A 203 17.68 20.49 -16.91
N PRO A 204 18.67 20.06 -16.10
CA PRO A 204 19.57 19.00 -16.50
C PRO A 204 18.80 17.67 -16.53
N LEU A 205 18.89 16.95 -17.65
CA LEU A 205 18.34 15.61 -17.80
C LEU A 205 19.46 14.58 -17.70
N ASP A 206 19.17 13.43 -17.10
CA ASP A 206 20.06 12.27 -17.19
C ASP A 206 20.19 11.86 -18.68
N PRO A 207 21.42 11.76 -19.22
CA PRO A 207 21.67 11.33 -20.60
C PRO A 207 20.92 10.07 -21.02
N ALA A 208 20.69 9.13 -20.10
CA ALA A 208 19.96 7.90 -20.36
C ALA A 208 18.51 8.14 -20.82
N LEU A 209 17.86 9.26 -20.43
CA LEU A 209 16.54 9.60 -20.97
C LEU A 209 16.65 9.93 -22.47
N VAL A 210 17.67 10.71 -22.85
CA VAL A 210 17.89 11.12 -24.24
C VAL A 210 18.32 9.94 -25.09
N HIS A 211 19.19 9.06 -24.58
CA HIS A 211 19.54 7.79 -25.23
C HIS A 211 18.32 6.93 -25.48
N ALA A 212 17.41 6.81 -24.49
CA ALA A 212 16.19 6.02 -24.64
C ALA A 212 15.30 6.54 -25.77
N LEU A 213 15.17 7.87 -25.91
CA LEU A 213 14.43 8.47 -27.01
C LEU A 213 15.17 8.30 -28.36
N ALA A 214 16.48 8.55 -28.40
CA ALA A 214 17.29 8.50 -29.63
C ALA A 214 17.38 7.08 -30.21
N CYS A 215 17.42 6.06 -29.35
CA CYS A 215 17.38 4.65 -29.71
C CYS A 215 15.98 4.16 -30.11
N GLY A 216 14.94 4.97 -29.91
CA GLY A 216 13.54 4.60 -30.19
C GLY A 216 12.95 3.60 -29.19
N VAL A 217 13.54 3.48 -27.99
CA VAL A 217 13.05 2.60 -26.91
C VAL A 217 12.17 3.35 -25.90
N SER A 218 11.97 4.64 -26.13
CA SER A 218 10.98 5.52 -25.51
C SER A 218 10.40 6.46 -26.58
N HIS A 219 9.15 6.89 -26.40
CA HIS A 219 8.41 7.71 -27.37
C HIS A 219 8.04 9.09 -26.81
N GLY A 220 8.76 9.57 -25.81
CA GLY A 220 8.58 10.90 -25.25
C GLY A 220 8.98 10.97 -23.78
N LEU A 221 8.93 12.18 -23.25
CA LEU A 221 9.09 12.46 -21.83
C LEU A 221 7.76 12.96 -21.28
N VAL A 222 7.44 12.55 -20.07
CA VAL A 222 6.41 13.21 -19.26
C VAL A 222 7.10 14.04 -18.18
N LEU A 223 6.67 15.30 -18.04
CA LEU A 223 7.20 16.24 -17.04
C LEU A 223 6.25 16.41 -15.87
N THR A 224 6.85 16.66 -14.70
CA THR A 224 6.16 16.88 -13.41
C THR A 224 6.85 17.99 -12.63
N ASP A 225 6.08 18.70 -11.81
CA ASP A 225 6.64 19.48 -10.70
C ASP A 225 6.93 18.55 -9.53
N ASP A 226 8.18 18.16 -9.36
CA ASP A 226 8.59 17.25 -8.29
C ASP A 226 8.72 17.92 -6.93
N LYS A 227 8.56 19.24 -6.88
CA LYS A 227 8.62 20.05 -5.65
C LYS A 227 7.27 20.69 -5.36
N GLY A 228 6.18 19.97 -5.64
CA GLY A 228 4.83 20.51 -5.55
C GLY A 228 4.40 20.88 -4.12
N GLN A 229 5.11 20.39 -3.10
CA GLN A 229 5.17 20.96 -1.74
C GLN A 229 5.15 22.50 -1.70
N VAL A 230 5.84 23.16 -2.64
CA VAL A 230 5.90 24.63 -2.69
C VAL A 230 4.55 25.25 -3.08
N ALA A 231 3.88 24.68 -4.08
CA ALA A 231 2.59 25.15 -4.54
C ALA A 231 1.50 24.76 -3.52
N GLU A 232 1.56 23.55 -2.98
CA GLU A 232 0.65 23.05 -1.96
C GLU A 232 0.68 23.91 -0.69
N ALA A 233 1.88 24.21 -0.18
CA ALA A 233 2.08 25.12 0.94
C ALA A 233 1.41 26.49 0.71
N ALA A 234 1.54 27.03 -0.49
CA ALA A 234 0.96 28.33 -0.83
C ALA A 234 -0.59 28.27 -0.95
N MET A 235 -1.14 27.15 -1.41
CA MET A 235 -2.59 26.93 -1.46
C MET A 235 -3.16 26.82 -0.04
N VAL A 236 -2.55 26.02 0.82
CA VAL A 236 -2.97 25.79 2.21
C VAL A 236 -2.87 27.07 3.04
N ALA A 237 -1.82 27.86 2.84
CA ALA A 237 -1.68 29.20 3.41
C ALA A 237 -2.90 30.11 3.13
N ARG A 238 -3.49 30.00 1.92
CA ARG A 238 -4.64 30.80 1.51
C ARG A 238 -5.96 30.18 1.97
N ASN A 239 -6.09 28.86 1.86
CA ASN A 239 -7.26 28.11 2.25
C ASN A 239 -6.83 26.86 3.03
N PRO A 240 -7.04 26.82 4.37
CA PRO A 240 -6.60 25.70 5.20
C PRO A 240 -7.43 24.42 5.00
N GLN A 241 -8.40 24.44 4.08
CA GLN A 241 -9.11 23.23 3.68
C GLN A 241 -8.17 22.30 2.92
N PRO A 242 -8.02 21.04 3.37
CA PRO A 242 -7.29 20.03 2.61
C PRO A 242 -7.88 19.91 1.20
N TYR A 243 -7.05 19.56 0.21
CA TYR A 243 -7.50 19.27 -1.17
C TYR A 243 -8.06 20.48 -1.98
N SER A 244 -7.96 21.71 -1.47
CA SER A 244 -8.50 22.87 -2.19
C SER A 244 -7.61 23.27 -3.38
N TYR A 245 -8.02 22.85 -4.58
CA TYR A 245 -7.40 23.31 -5.81
C TYR A 245 -7.65 24.82 -6.01
N ASP A 246 -6.57 25.57 -6.20
CA ASP A 246 -6.62 26.99 -6.56
C ASP A 246 -5.80 27.27 -7.84
N PRO A 247 -6.45 27.73 -8.93
CA PRO A 247 -5.75 28.04 -10.17
C PRO A 247 -4.76 29.20 -10.03
N ALA A 248 -4.83 30.03 -8.99
CA ALA A 248 -3.89 31.13 -8.78
C ALA A 248 -2.43 30.64 -8.64
N PHE A 249 -2.24 29.46 -8.06
CA PHE A 249 -0.92 28.85 -7.83
C PHE A 249 -0.50 27.87 -8.92
N GLU A 250 -1.23 27.78 -10.03
CA GLU A 250 -0.80 27.00 -11.18
C GLU A 250 0.48 27.55 -11.79
N ILE A 251 1.41 26.63 -12.05
CA ILE A 251 2.60 26.86 -12.84
C ILE A 251 2.25 26.59 -14.30
N GLU A 252 2.60 27.53 -15.17
CA GLU A 252 2.39 27.38 -16.60
C GLU A 252 3.70 27.60 -17.36
N VAL A 253 3.99 26.71 -18.30
CA VAL A 253 5.10 26.84 -19.26
C VAL A 253 4.54 27.07 -20.66
N TYR A 254 5.29 27.77 -21.51
CA TYR A 254 4.88 27.93 -22.90
C TYR A 254 4.94 26.61 -23.67
N GLY A 255 3.95 26.38 -24.53
CA GLY A 255 3.90 25.26 -25.46
C GLY A 255 4.58 25.57 -26.80
N ARG A 256 4.56 24.60 -27.73
CA ARG A 256 5.14 24.75 -29.07
C ARG A 256 4.49 25.89 -29.86
N LYS A 257 3.19 26.11 -29.71
CA LYS A 257 2.46 27.15 -30.45
C LYS A 257 2.79 28.58 -29.98
N ALA A 258 3.54 28.75 -28.90
CA ALA A 258 4.05 30.06 -28.47
C ALA A 258 5.17 30.59 -29.39
N GLY A 259 5.61 29.80 -30.37
CA GLY A 259 6.65 30.15 -31.33
C GLY A 259 8.06 29.71 -30.88
N PRO A 260 9.04 29.69 -31.80
CA PRO A 260 10.39 29.19 -31.52
C PRO A 260 11.12 29.97 -30.42
N ASP A 261 10.74 31.23 -30.20
CA ASP A 261 11.29 32.09 -29.16
C ASP A 261 10.80 31.76 -27.74
N ARG A 262 9.80 30.88 -27.58
CA ARG A 262 9.22 30.51 -26.28
C ARG A 262 8.95 29.01 -26.14
N ALA A 263 8.98 28.26 -27.23
CA ALA A 263 8.82 26.81 -27.19
C ALA A 263 9.93 26.14 -26.35
N PRO A 264 9.60 25.07 -25.62
CA PRO A 264 10.58 24.17 -25.02
C PRO A 264 11.66 23.77 -26.04
N ARG A 265 12.89 23.54 -25.57
CA ARG A 265 14.02 23.06 -26.40
C ARG A 265 14.90 22.09 -25.65
N LEU A 266 15.40 21.08 -26.36
CA LEU A 266 16.41 20.16 -25.83
C LEU A 266 17.78 20.51 -26.41
N GLU A 267 18.70 20.89 -25.53
CA GLU A 267 20.11 21.09 -25.85
C GLU A 267 20.86 19.81 -25.49
N VAL A 268 21.54 19.21 -26.46
CA VAL A 268 22.29 17.95 -26.28
C VAL A 268 23.75 18.20 -26.64
N GLN A 269 24.64 17.76 -25.76
CA GLN A 269 26.07 17.69 -26.01
C GLN A 269 26.50 16.23 -26.05
N GLY A 270 27.20 15.86 -27.12
CA GLY A 270 27.69 14.51 -27.32
C GLY A 270 28.46 14.41 -28.63
N GLY A 271 28.63 13.18 -29.08
CA GLY A 271 29.23 12.88 -30.38
C GLY A 271 28.99 11.44 -30.76
N VAL A 272 29.30 11.09 -32.01
CA VAL A 272 29.27 9.70 -32.48
C VAL A 272 30.34 8.92 -31.70
N ASP A 273 29.92 7.85 -31.06
CA ASP A 273 30.79 6.94 -30.32
C ASP A 273 30.60 5.53 -30.89
N ASP A 274 31.65 4.99 -31.48
CA ASP A 274 31.62 3.66 -32.08
C ASP A 274 32.02 2.62 -31.02
N ARG A 275 31.02 2.16 -30.26
CA ARG A 275 31.17 1.08 -29.28
C ARG A 275 30.98 -0.27 -29.94
N LEU A 276 31.52 -1.33 -29.35
CA LEU A 276 31.14 -2.68 -29.77
C LEU A 276 29.65 -2.90 -29.46
N PRO A 277 28.89 -3.62 -30.30
CA PRO A 277 27.52 -3.99 -29.98
C PRO A 277 27.47 -4.91 -28.75
N PRO A 278 26.35 -4.93 -28.00
CA PRO A 278 26.19 -5.86 -26.89
C PRO A 278 26.22 -7.33 -27.33
N ALA A 279 26.58 -8.21 -26.40
CA ALA A 279 26.42 -9.65 -26.61
C ALA A 279 24.93 -10.02 -26.77
N ALA A 280 24.66 -11.22 -27.30
CA ALA A 280 23.32 -11.77 -27.29
C ALA A 280 22.91 -12.11 -25.84
N PRO A 281 21.64 -11.89 -25.47
CA PRO A 281 21.08 -12.53 -24.28
C PRO A 281 21.23 -14.05 -24.37
N LYS A 282 21.17 -14.76 -23.24
CA LYS A 282 21.31 -16.23 -23.23
C LYS A 282 20.05 -16.91 -22.73
N ALA A 283 19.81 -18.12 -23.23
CA ALA A 283 18.77 -19.00 -22.71
C ALA A 283 19.04 -19.34 -21.24
N CYS A 284 18.02 -19.30 -20.39
CA CYS A 284 18.14 -19.76 -19.02
C CYS A 284 18.04 -21.31 -18.97
N PRO A 285 19.06 -22.03 -18.48
CA PRO A 285 18.99 -23.49 -18.41
C PRO A 285 17.78 -23.98 -17.61
N GLY A 286 16.99 -24.89 -18.18
CA GLY A 286 15.82 -25.48 -17.52
C GLY A 286 14.63 -24.53 -17.27
N ALA A 287 14.64 -23.31 -17.82
CA ALA A 287 13.50 -22.42 -17.74
C ALA A 287 12.44 -22.82 -18.78
N THR A 288 11.26 -23.20 -18.32
CA THR A 288 10.07 -23.34 -19.16
C THR A 288 9.21 -22.08 -19.08
N PRO A 289 8.52 -21.69 -20.17
CA PRO A 289 7.53 -20.61 -20.11
C PRO A 289 6.49 -20.91 -19.02
N ARG A 290 6.24 -19.95 -18.14
CA ARG A 290 5.27 -20.11 -17.05
C ARG A 290 4.03 -19.30 -17.35
N LEU A 291 2.89 -19.99 -17.42
CA LEU A 291 1.58 -19.34 -17.47
C LEU A 291 1.31 -18.64 -16.15
N ASP A 292 0.83 -17.40 -16.23
CA ASP A 292 0.35 -16.67 -15.07
C ASP A 292 -1.14 -16.97 -14.88
N PHE A 293 -1.46 -17.94 -14.01
CA PHE A 293 -2.84 -18.36 -13.75
C PHE A 293 -3.61 -17.45 -12.81
N LEU A 294 -2.95 -16.48 -12.17
CA LEU A 294 -3.52 -15.77 -11.01
C LEU A 294 -3.95 -14.33 -11.32
N THR A 295 -3.42 -13.68 -12.36
CA THR A 295 -3.56 -12.21 -12.47
C THR A 295 -3.87 -11.65 -13.86
N ASP A 296 -3.91 -12.46 -14.92
CA ASP A 296 -4.06 -11.91 -16.29
C ASP A 296 -5.25 -12.50 -17.07
N PRO A 297 -6.36 -11.77 -17.24
CA PRO A 297 -7.49 -12.22 -18.06
C PRO A 297 -7.14 -12.35 -19.56
N ASP A 298 -5.99 -11.84 -20.02
CA ASP A 298 -5.53 -11.90 -21.42
C ASP A 298 -4.55 -13.06 -21.69
N GLY A 299 -4.19 -13.89 -20.70
CA GLY A 299 -3.40 -15.12 -20.89
C GLY A 299 -1.90 -14.92 -21.15
N ALA A 300 -1.27 -13.92 -20.53
CA ALA A 300 0.16 -13.67 -20.68
C ALA A 300 1.07 -14.79 -20.15
N VAL A 301 2.27 -14.89 -20.71
CA VAL A 301 3.28 -15.89 -20.35
C VAL A 301 4.55 -15.20 -19.88
N TRP A 302 5.17 -15.71 -18.80
CA TRP A 302 6.48 -15.25 -18.35
C TRP A 302 7.59 -16.13 -18.89
N VAL A 303 8.61 -15.50 -19.48
CA VAL A 303 9.80 -16.17 -20.01
C VAL A 303 11.04 -15.64 -19.29
N ASP A 304 11.88 -16.56 -18.82
CA ASP A 304 13.14 -16.23 -18.17
C ASP A 304 14.30 -16.35 -19.16
N PHE A 305 15.24 -15.41 -19.09
CA PHE A 305 16.48 -15.37 -19.87
C PHE A 305 17.62 -14.83 -19.00
N LEU A 306 18.86 -14.94 -19.47
CA LEU A 306 20.01 -14.32 -18.82
C LEU A 306 20.42 -13.05 -19.57
N ALA A 307 20.67 -11.98 -18.81
CA ALA A 307 21.22 -10.75 -19.34
C ALA A 307 22.56 -11.02 -20.09
N PRO A 308 22.83 -10.31 -21.20
CA PRO A 308 24.02 -10.52 -22.02
C PRO A 308 25.30 -10.25 -21.23
N ASP A 309 26.38 -10.96 -21.55
CA ASP A 309 27.69 -10.69 -20.95
C ASP A 309 28.18 -9.30 -21.35
N GLU A 310 28.88 -8.62 -20.44
CA GLU A 310 29.47 -7.30 -20.66
C GLU A 310 30.99 -7.36 -20.94
N GLU A 311 31.63 -8.52 -20.79
CA GLU A 311 33.07 -8.67 -21.01
C GLU A 311 33.39 -8.75 -22.51
N GLY A 312 34.15 -7.77 -23.02
CA GLY A 312 34.59 -7.72 -24.42
C GLY A 312 33.52 -7.32 -25.43
N THR A 313 32.37 -6.82 -24.98
CA THR A 313 31.23 -6.37 -25.80
C THR A 313 30.67 -5.02 -25.30
N GLY A 314 29.67 -4.47 -26.00
CA GLY A 314 28.95 -3.29 -25.53
C GLY A 314 28.05 -3.57 -24.33
N LYS A 315 27.80 -2.54 -23.52
CA LYS A 315 26.84 -2.62 -22.42
C LYS A 315 25.41 -2.58 -22.94
N ALA A 316 24.58 -3.54 -22.52
CA ALA A 316 23.17 -3.53 -22.86
C ALA A 316 22.43 -2.38 -22.15
N PHE A 317 21.71 -1.58 -22.93
CA PHE A 317 20.91 -0.46 -22.46
C PHE A 317 19.40 -0.73 -22.57
N ALA A 318 18.98 -1.47 -23.60
CA ALA A 318 17.60 -1.91 -23.75
C ALA A 318 17.55 -3.29 -24.44
N TYR A 319 16.36 -3.90 -24.44
CA TYR A 319 16.07 -5.06 -25.28
C TYR A 319 15.12 -4.70 -26.42
N GLU A 320 15.26 -5.43 -27.53
CA GLU A 320 14.26 -5.54 -28.59
C GLU A 320 13.81 -6.99 -28.66
N ALA A 321 12.50 -7.24 -28.73
CA ALA A 321 11.97 -8.59 -28.83
C ALA A 321 10.85 -8.69 -29.86
N ARG A 322 10.78 -9.85 -30.50
CA ARG A 322 9.74 -10.18 -31.48
C ARG A 322 9.26 -11.62 -31.33
N LEU A 323 8.02 -11.86 -31.71
CA LEU A 323 7.35 -13.16 -31.66
C LEU A 323 7.00 -13.65 -33.06
N SER A 324 7.23 -14.94 -33.31
CA SER A 324 6.88 -15.61 -34.55
C SER A 324 6.49 -17.07 -34.31
N ARG A 325 5.85 -17.69 -35.30
CA ARG A 325 5.65 -19.16 -35.35
C ARG A 325 6.88 -19.90 -35.88
N GLU A 326 7.82 -19.17 -36.50
CA GLU A 326 9.04 -19.70 -37.09
C GLU A 326 10.28 -19.11 -36.42
N SER A 327 11.42 -19.80 -36.51
CA SER A 327 12.70 -19.33 -35.95
C SER A 327 13.12 -17.97 -36.48
N LEU A 328 13.62 -17.13 -35.58
CA LEU A 328 14.01 -15.76 -35.88
C LEU A 328 15.51 -15.63 -36.15
N ASN A 329 15.84 -14.83 -37.15
CA ASN A 329 17.18 -14.43 -37.56
C ASN A 329 17.11 -13.03 -38.19
N GLU A 330 18.25 -12.47 -38.61
CA GLU A 330 18.29 -11.10 -39.17
C GLU A 330 17.40 -10.90 -40.41
N VAL A 331 17.17 -11.95 -41.21
CA VAL A 331 16.33 -11.85 -42.42
C VAL A 331 14.85 -11.78 -42.06
N ARG A 332 14.41 -12.56 -41.06
CA ARG A 332 12.99 -12.70 -40.67
C ARG A 332 12.57 -11.79 -39.53
N TRP A 333 13.50 -11.02 -38.97
CA TRP A 333 13.24 -10.15 -37.83
C TRP A 333 12.09 -9.19 -38.12
N ASP A 334 12.14 -8.50 -39.27
CA ASP A 334 11.18 -7.45 -39.57
C ASP A 334 9.76 -7.94 -39.92
N GLU A 335 9.61 -9.21 -40.30
CA GLU A 335 8.32 -9.87 -40.56
C GLU A 335 7.63 -10.32 -39.27
N ALA A 336 8.37 -10.44 -38.17
CA ALA A 336 7.88 -10.93 -36.89
C ALA A 336 7.15 -9.84 -36.08
N THR A 337 6.22 -10.27 -35.22
CA THR A 337 5.40 -9.36 -34.43
C THR A 337 6.22 -8.74 -33.29
N PRO A 338 6.34 -7.41 -33.19
CA PRO A 338 7.05 -6.78 -32.08
C PRO A 338 6.39 -7.06 -30.73
N VAL A 339 7.19 -7.39 -29.73
CA VAL A 339 6.75 -7.40 -28.34
C VAL A 339 6.59 -5.94 -27.88
N PRO A 340 5.46 -5.57 -27.24
CA PRO A 340 5.25 -4.22 -26.75
C PRO A 340 6.36 -3.75 -25.81
N ARG A 341 6.71 -2.45 -25.85
CA ARG A 341 7.83 -1.92 -25.06
C ARG A 341 7.62 -2.05 -23.55
N HIS A 342 6.39 -1.91 -23.06
CA HIS A 342 6.06 -2.13 -21.65
C HIS A 342 6.24 -3.60 -21.21
N ASP A 343 6.25 -4.57 -22.11
CA ASP A 343 6.52 -5.96 -21.73
C ASP A 343 8.03 -6.22 -21.52
N LEU A 344 8.91 -5.31 -21.97
CA LEU A 344 10.36 -5.48 -21.96
C LEU A 344 11.02 -4.86 -20.71
N PRO A 345 11.84 -5.62 -19.95
CA PRO A 345 12.53 -5.09 -18.78
C PRO A 345 13.72 -4.19 -19.17
N ARG A 346 14.25 -3.43 -18.19
CA ARG A 346 15.59 -2.82 -18.29
C ARG A 346 16.66 -3.93 -18.22
N PRO A 347 17.77 -3.86 -18.97
CA PRO A 347 18.87 -4.81 -18.81
C PRO A 347 19.41 -4.80 -17.39
N ALA A 348 19.61 -6.00 -16.83
CA ALA A 348 20.31 -6.22 -15.58
C ALA A 348 21.81 -6.47 -15.86
N PRO A 349 22.67 -6.48 -14.83
CA PRO A 349 24.08 -6.86 -15.00
C PRO A 349 24.24 -8.23 -15.68
N GLY A 350 25.29 -8.39 -16.48
CA GLY A 350 25.51 -9.60 -17.27
C GLY A 350 25.44 -10.90 -16.47
N GLY A 351 24.80 -11.92 -17.05
CA GLY A 351 24.56 -13.21 -16.39
C GLY A 351 23.42 -13.22 -15.36
N THR A 352 22.83 -12.06 -15.04
CA THR A 352 21.66 -11.99 -14.14
C THR A 352 20.44 -12.61 -14.82
N ARG A 353 19.71 -13.47 -14.11
CA ARG A 353 18.42 -13.98 -14.57
C ARG A 353 17.38 -12.87 -14.59
N GLN A 354 16.79 -12.64 -15.75
CA GLN A 354 15.72 -11.68 -15.96
C GLN A 354 14.47 -12.38 -16.48
N ARG A 355 13.35 -11.67 -16.36
CA ARG A 355 12.04 -12.15 -16.77
C ARG A 355 11.35 -11.14 -17.67
N LEU A 356 10.67 -11.65 -18.67
CA LEU A 356 9.94 -10.94 -19.72
C LEU A 356 8.49 -11.42 -19.72
N ARG A 357 7.54 -10.49 -19.76
CA ARG A 357 6.11 -10.79 -19.97
C ARG A 357 5.85 -10.88 -21.47
N LEU A 358 5.07 -11.85 -21.91
CA LEU A 358 4.61 -11.97 -23.29
C LEU A 358 3.09 -11.90 -23.34
N SER A 359 2.56 -10.79 -23.82
CA SER A 359 1.13 -10.62 -24.05
C SER A 359 0.72 -11.07 -25.46
N GLY A 360 -0.50 -11.63 -25.59
CA GLY A 360 -1.09 -11.96 -26.90
C GLY A 360 -0.60 -13.25 -27.56
N CYS A 361 0.07 -14.14 -26.84
CA CYS A 361 0.40 -15.47 -27.35
C CYS A 361 -0.75 -16.47 -27.10
N THR A 362 -1.08 -17.28 -28.10
CA THR A 362 -1.98 -18.43 -27.91
C THR A 362 -1.19 -19.68 -27.57
N ALA A 363 -1.87 -20.71 -27.06
CA ALA A 363 -1.25 -22.01 -26.81
C ALA A 363 -0.56 -22.60 -28.07
N GLY A 364 0.47 -23.40 -27.84
CA GLY A 364 1.28 -24.05 -28.87
C GLY A 364 2.66 -23.43 -29.04
N ARG A 365 3.33 -23.81 -30.13
CA ARG A 365 4.71 -23.44 -30.42
C ARG A 365 4.86 -22.00 -30.88
N TRP A 366 5.84 -21.30 -30.29
CA TRP A 366 6.28 -19.96 -30.64
C TRP A 366 7.81 -19.87 -30.65
N HIS A 367 8.32 -18.84 -31.31
CA HIS A 367 9.70 -18.41 -31.27
C HIS A 367 9.75 -16.98 -30.75
N LEU A 368 10.55 -16.75 -29.72
CA LEU A 368 10.87 -15.43 -29.17
C LEU A 368 12.29 -15.07 -29.59
N GLY A 369 12.39 -14.08 -30.46
CA GLY A 369 13.64 -13.44 -30.83
C GLY A 369 13.91 -12.31 -29.86
N LEU A 370 15.08 -12.30 -29.22
CA LEU A 370 15.48 -11.29 -28.24
C LEU A 370 16.90 -10.81 -28.56
N ARG A 371 17.14 -9.50 -28.60
CA ARG A 371 18.49 -8.93 -28.71
C ARG A 371 18.64 -7.72 -27.81
N ALA A 372 19.87 -7.45 -27.40
CA ALA A 372 20.22 -6.25 -26.65
C ALA A 372 20.57 -5.09 -27.61
N ILE A 373 20.28 -3.88 -27.16
CA ILE A 373 20.63 -2.61 -27.80
C ILE A 373 21.47 -1.82 -26.78
N ASP A 374 22.58 -1.22 -27.22
CA ASP A 374 23.36 -0.29 -26.38
C ASP A 374 22.74 1.12 -26.31
N ASP A 375 23.42 2.05 -25.65
CA ASP A 375 22.97 3.43 -25.46
C ASP A 375 23.13 4.31 -26.72
N THR A 376 23.83 3.83 -27.75
CA THR A 376 24.01 4.50 -29.05
C THR A 376 23.03 3.97 -30.12
N GLY A 377 22.40 2.83 -29.85
CA GLY A 377 21.42 2.19 -30.73
C GLY A 377 21.98 1.01 -31.54
N GLN A 378 23.21 0.56 -31.27
CA GLN A 378 23.78 -0.63 -31.88
C GLN A 378 23.15 -1.88 -31.32
N ARG A 379 22.90 -2.85 -32.21
CA ARG A 379 22.16 -4.08 -31.91
C ARG A 379 23.13 -5.25 -31.81
N GLY A 380 23.02 -5.99 -30.72
CA GLY A 380 23.66 -7.27 -30.57
C GLY A 380 23.00 -8.38 -31.39
N PRO A 381 23.61 -9.58 -31.44
CA PRO A 381 23.02 -10.73 -32.10
C PRO A 381 21.69 -11.18 -31.47
N ILE A 382 20.86 -11.85 -32.28
CA ILE A 382 19.57 -12.40 -31.86
C ILE A 382 19.74 -13.71 -31.10
N LEU A 383 19.11 -13.79 -29.92
CA LEU A 383 18.75 -15.05 -29.26
C LEU A 383 17.38 -15.49 -29.78
N ASP A 384 17.29 -16.66 -30.41
CA ASP A 384 16.03 -17.31 -30.76
C ASP A 384 15.67 -18.38 -29.71
N LEU A 385 14.57 -18.17 -29.00
CA LEU A 385 14.04 -19.11 -28.02
C LEU A 385 12.79 -19.79 -28.56
N ALA A 386 12.86 -21.11 -28.77
CA ALA A 386 11.67 -21.92 -29.00
C ALA A 386 10.88 -22.07 -27.69
N LEU A 387 9.62 -21.64 -27.69
CA LEU A 387 8.72 -21.66 -26.55
C LEU A 387 7.53 -22.59 -26.87
N GLU A 388 7.18 -23.45 -25.92
CA GLU A 388 5.92 -24.20 -25.96
C GLU A 388 4.97 -23.60 -24.93
N ILE A 389 3.95 -22.89 -25.40
CA ILE A 389 2.99 -22.22 -24.51
C ILE A 389 1.87 -23.20 -24.18
N PRO A 390 1.67 -23.55 -22.89
CA PRO A 390 0.66 -24.52 -22.52
C PRO A 390 -0.76 -24.00 -22.75
N VAL A 391 -1.72 -24.91 -22.84
CA VAL A 391 -3.15 -24.56 -22.73
C VAL A 391 -3.41 -24.11 -21.29
N PRO A 392 -4.06 -22.95 -21.05
CA PRO A 392 -4.39 -22.52 -19.70
C PRO A 392 -5.22 -23.57 -18.94
N ALA A 393 -4.75 -24.02 -17.77
CA ALA A 393 -5.53 -24.84 -16.85
C ALA A 393 -6.69 -24.03 -16.26
N GLU A 394 -7.90 -24.57 -16.29
CA GLU A 394 -9.02 -24.01 -15.52
C GLU A 394 -8.79 -24.22 -14.01
N ALA A 395 -8.26 -23.21 -13.33
CA ALA A 395 -8.23 -23.19 -11.87
C ALA A 395 -9.61 -22.80 -11.33
N LYS A 396 -10.53 -23.76 -11.21
CA LYS A 396 -11.78 -23.55 -10.48
C LYS A 396 -11.51 -23.76 -8.99
N LEU A 397 -11.63 -22.69 -8.19
CA LEU A 397 -11.80 -22.85 -6.74
C LEU A 397 -12.98 -23.80 -6.54
N ARG A 398 -12.75 -24.93 -5.85
CA ARG A 398 -13.85 -25.82 -5.47
C ARG A 398 -14.78 -25.01 -4.57
N ARG A 399 -15.91 -24.55 -5.11
CA ARG A 399 -17.05 -24.17 -4.28
C ARG A 399 -17.40 -25.41 -3.47
N THR A 400 -17.13 -25.38 -2.18
CA THR A 400 -17.86 -26.25 -1.27
C THR A 400 -19.32 -25.86 -1.47
N ALA A 401 -20.14 -26.79 -1.97
CA ALA A 401 -21.57 -26.56 -2.03
C ALA A 401 -22.02 -26.41 -0.58
N ASP A 402 -22.17 -25.16 -0.12
CA ASP A 402 -22.86 -24.94 1.12
C ASP A 402 -24.30 -25.41 0.91
N PRO A 403 -24.86 -26.18 1.85
CA PRO A 403 -26.26 -26.54 1.75
C PRO A 403 -27.05 -25.24 1.60
N PRO A 404 -27.98 -25.17 0.64
CA PRO A 404 -28.77 -23.96 0.44
C PRO A 404 -29.42 -23.57 1.76
N LEU A 405 -29.47 -22.26 2.05
CA LEU A 405 -30.34 -21.70 3.08
C LEU A 405 -31.75 -22.19 2.76
N GLN A 406 -32.19 -23.26 3.41
CA GLN A 406 -33.56 -23.71 3.32
C GLN A 406 -34.37 -22.67 4.08
N PRO A 407 -35.29 -21.91 3.43
CA PRO A 407 -36.19 -21.05 4.16
C PRO A 407 -37.07 -21.95 5.02
N GLY A 408 -36.70 -22.08 6.29
CA GLY A 408 -37.52 -22.78 7.26
C GLY A 408 -38.71 -21.90 7.62
N ASN A 409 -39.90 -22.47 7.69
CA ASN A 409 -41.03 -21.85 8.40
C ASN A 409 -40.98 -22.15 9.92
N ALA A 410 -39.82 -22.59 10.41
CA ALA A 410 -39.61 -23.07 11.77
C ALA A 410 -39.40 -21.90 12.72
N LYS A 411 -40.07 -21.94 13.88
CA LYS A 411 -39.87 -20.97 14.95
C LYS A 411 -38.53 -21.24 15.67
N ARG A 412 -37.86 -20.17 16.09
CA ARG A 412 -36.77 -20.18 17.09
C ARG A 412 -37.13 -21.04 18.31
N LEU A 413 -36.15 -21.49 19.09
CA LEU A 413 -36.44 -22.30 20.28
C LEU A 413 -37.08 -21.41 21.35
N GLU A 414 -38.40 -21.46 21.48
CA GLU A 414 -39.16 -20.72 22.49
C GLU A 414 -39.62 -21.66 23.61
N ARG A 415 -39.46 -21.23 24.87
CA ARG A 415 -40.05 -21.90 26.04
C ARG A 415 -40.39 -20.87 27.11
N GLY A 416 -41.68 -20.70 27.40
CA GLY A 416 -42.13 -19.73 28.41
C GLY A 416 -41.73 -18.30 28.03
N ALA A 417 -40.90 -17.67 28.85
CA ALA A 417 -40.51 -16.26 28.73
C ALA A 417 -39.19 -16.01 27.96
N ILE A 418 -38.60 -17.05 27.35
CA ILE A 418 -37.29 -16.98 26.68
C ILE A 418 -37.34 -17.63 25.28
N ALA A 419 -36.58 -17.04 24.35
CA ALA A 419 -36.27 -17.64 23.06
C ALA A 419 -34.76 -17.64 22.78
N LEU A 420 -34.27 -18.69 22.09
CA LEU A 420 -32.87 -18.84 21.69
C LEU A 420 -32.73 -19.09 20.18
N TRP A 421 -31.71 -18.49 19.59
CA TRP A 421 -31.18 -18.81 18.25
C TRP A 421 -29.69 -18.44 18.17
N ALA A 422 -29.06 -18.75 17.05
CA ALA A 422 -27.68 -18.39 16.81
C ALA A 422 -27.50 -17.67 15.47
N VAL A 423 -26.43 -16.89 15.37
CA VAL A 423 -25.96 -16.25 14.15
C VAL A 423 -24.44 -16.42 14.05
N ASP A 424 -23.88 -16.26 12.86
CA ASP A 424 -22.43 -16.25 12.68
C ASP A 424 -21.81 -14.97 13.25
N GLU A 425 -20.49 -15.00 13.34
CA GLU A 425 -19.64 -13.97 13.93
C GLU A 425 -19.69 -12.62 13.21
N LEU A 426 -20.16 -12.55 11.95
CA LEU A 426 -20.23 -11.30 11.17
C LEU A 426 -21.56 -10.56 11.33
N ALA A 427 -22.58 -11.22 11.88
CA ALA A 427 -23.89 -10.63 12.08
C ALA A 427 -23.86 -9.58 13.20
N LYS A 428 -24.53 -8.44 12.97
CA LYS A 428 -24.66 -7.35 13.95
C LYS A 428 -26.09 -7.34 14.48
N VAL A 429 -26.34 -8.03 15.59
CA VAL A 429 -27.69 -8.16 16.17
C VAL A 429 -28.10 -6.88 16.87
N ASP A 430 -29.27 -6.35 16.52
CA ASP A 430 -29.87 -5.22 17.23
C ASP A 430 -30.52 -5.70 18.56
N PRO A 431 -30.17 -5.12 19.71
CA PRO A 431 -30.63 -5.55 21.02
C PRO A 431 -32.12 -5.30 21.28
N VAL A 432 -32.80 -4.48 20.49
CA VAL A 432 -34.23 -4.14 20.68
C VAL A 432 -35.10 -4.98 19.75
N THR A 433 -34.74 -5.06 18.47
CA THR A 433 -35.52 -5.72 17.43
C THR A 433 -35.10 -7.17 17.19
N GLY A 434 -33.84 -7.51 17.49
CA GLY A 434 -33.22 -8.79 17.15
C GLY A 434 -32.80 -8.88 15.68
N GLY A 435 -33.06 -7.85 14.87
CA GLY A 435 -32.68 -7.79 13.47
C GLY A 435 -31.16 -7.77 13.30
N CYS A 436 -30.66 -8.34 12.20
CA CYS A 436 -29.24 -8.28 11.86
C CYS A 436 -29.02 -7.11 10.91
N VAL A 437 -28.28 -6.09 11.34
CA VAL A 437 -28.15 -4.84 10.59
C VAL A 437 -27.39 -5.06 9.27
N GLY A 438 -27.99 -4.64 8.16
CA GLY A 438 -27.47 -4.85 6.80
C GLY A 438 -27.84 -6.21 6.19
N LEU A 439 -28.60 -7.05 6.93
CA LEU A 439 -29.08 -8.37 6.52
C LEU A 439 -30.61 -8.47 6.65
N GLU A 440 -31.31 -7.33 6.60
CA GLU A 440 -32.75 -7.24 6.74
C GLU A 440 -33.48 -8.06 5.66
N GLY A 441 -34.59 -8.70 6.02
CA GLY A 441 -35.41 -9.49 5.08
C GLY A 441 -34.83 -10.85 4.66
N LEU A 442 -33.58 -11.18 5.02
CA LEU A 442 -32.96 -12.47 4.71
C LEU A 442 -33.39 -13.62 5.64
N GLY A 443 -34.19 -13.34 6.68
CA GLY A 443 -34.63 -14.38 7.62
C GLY A 443 -33.50 -14.96 8.47
N TYR A 444 -32.45 -14.19 8.73
CA TYR A 444 -31.20 -14.63 9.36
C TYR A 444 -31.36 -15.25 10.76
N GLN A 445 -32.44 -14.90 11.48
CA GLN A 445 -32.81 -15.48 12.78
C GLN A 445 -33.30 -16.94 12.65
N VAL A 446 -33.73 -17.36 11.45
CA VAL A 446 -34.30 -18.67 11.18
C VAL A 446 -33.29 -19.59 10.51
N SER A 447 -32.49 -19.07 9.58
CA SER A 447 -31.50 -19.84 8.84
C SER A 447 -30.35 -18.93 8.43
N ASN A 448 -29.12 -19.34 8.72
CA ASN A 448 -27.88 -18.66 8.35
C ASN A 448 -26.75 -19.70 8.21
N PRO A 449 -25.52 -19.32 7.82
CA PRO A 449 -24.43 -20.28 7.57
C PRO A 449 -24.10 -21.22 8.75
N VAL A 450 -24.40 -20.82 9.98
CA VAL A 450 -24.10 -21.60 11.19
C VAL A 450 -25.34 -22.09 11.94
N TRP A 451 -26.55 -21.69 11.57
CA TRP A 451 -27.78 -21.97 12.32
C TRP A 451 -28.95 -22.37 11.43
N ASN A 452 -29.75 -23.33 11.91
CA ASN A 452 -31.03 -23.68 11.32
C ASN A 452 -32.08 -23.93 12.41
N ALA A 453 -33.15 -23.14 12.42
CA ALA A 453 -34.22 -23.25 13.41
C ALA A 453 -35.06 -24.54 13.29
N ALA A 454 -35.05 -25.22 12.14
CA ALA A 454 -35.83 -26.44 11.92
C ALA A 454 -35.33 -27.61 12.76
N ASP A 455 -34.01 -27.72 12.93
CA ASP A 455 -33.37 -28.72 13.78
C ASP A 455 -32.66 -28.12 15.00
N ARG A 456 -32.73 -26.79 15.16
CA ARG A 456 -32.22 -26.03 16.30
C ARG A 456 -30.74 -26.27 16.58
N THR A 457 -29.96 -26.56 15.54
CA THR A 457 -28.57 -26.97 15.67
C THR A 457 -27.63 -25.87 15.17
N VAL A 458 -26.64 -25.53 15.99
CA VAL A 458 -25.48 -24.71 15.57
C VAL A 458 -24.48 -25.62 14.87
N ARG A 459 -24.07 -25.27 13.65
CA ARG A 459 -23.16 -26.06 12.81
C ARG A 459 -21.91 -25.29 12.46
N LEU A 460 -20.79 -25.75 13.00
CA LEU A 460 -19.47 -25.14 12.81
C LEU A 460 -18.54 -26.08 12.05
N ARG A 461 -17.54 -25.50 11.41
CA ARG A 461 -16.49 -26.23 10.69
C ARG A 461 -15.18 -25.56 11.03
N ALA A 462 -14.19 -26.34 11.46
CA ALA A 462 -12.89 -25.83 11.85
C ALA A 462 -11.77 -26.76 11.36
N ALA A 463 -10.63 -26.18 11.00
CA ALA A 463 -9.35 -26.84 11.04
C ALA A 463 -8.92 -27.11 12.48
N ARG A 464 -7.90 -27.95 12.65
CA ARG A 464 -7.22 -28.07 13.95
C ARG A 464 -6.37 -26.84 14.18
N ASN A 465 -6.19 -26.46 15.44
CA ASN A 465 -5.52 -25.22 15.87
C ASN A 465 -6.21 -23.93 15.40
N GLU A 466 -7.53 -23.95 15.23
CA GLU A 466 -8.35 -22.80 14.83
C GLU A 466 -9.25 -22.38 16.00
N VAL A 467 -9.55 -21.08 16.10
CA VAL A 467 -10.65 -20.56 16.91
C VAL A 467 -11.78 -20.26 15.94
N VAL A 468 -12.93 -20.90 16.14
CA VAL A 468 -14.15 -20.60 15.40
C VAL A 468 -15.16 -19.97 16.35
N ALA A 469 -15.97 -19.05 15.83
CA ALA A 469 -16.92 -18.30 16.64
C ALA A 469 -18.36 -18.43 16.13
N PHE A 470 -19.30 -18.14 17.02
CA PHE A 470 -20.69 -17.83 16.68
C PHE A 470 -21.29 -16.98 17.81
N GLN A 471 -22.46 -16.41 17.58
CA GLN A 471 -23.21 -15.68 18.60
C GLN A 471 -24.46 -16.47 18.99
N LEU A 472 -24.65 -16.70 20.29
CA LEU A 472 -25.91 -17.18 20.86
C LEU A 472 -26.76 -15.98 21.25
N VAL A 473 -27.97 -15.86 20.71
CA VAL A 473 -28.87 -14.75 21.02
C VAL A 473 -29.94 -15.22 22.02
N VAL A 474 -30.01 -14.50 23.14
CA VAL A 474 -31.02 -14.69 24.18
C VAL A 474 -32.07 -13.59 24.07
N GLU A 475 -33.30 -13.94 23.72
CA GLU A 475 -34.44 -13.02 23.66
C GLU A 475 -35.37 -13.21 24.84
N ARG A 476 -35.74 -12.10 25.47
CA ARG A 476 -36.85 -12.09 26.42
C ARG A 476 -38.18 -11.98 25.66
N LEU A 477 -39.08 -12.90 25.97
CA LEU A 477 -40.49 -12.85 25.57
C LEU A 477 -41.38 -12.30 26.71
N GLY A 478 -40.87 -12.29 27.95
CA GLY A 478 -41.53 -11.74 29.13
C GLY A 478 -41.00 -10.37 29.56
N ALA A 479 -41.34 -9.98 30.79
CA ALA A 479 -40.94 -8.70 31.37
C ALA A 479 -39.42 -8.58 31.56
N ALA A 480 -38.78 -9.62 32.11
CA ALA A 480 -37.34 -9.69 32.30
C ALA A 480 -36.85 -11.14 32.38
N LEU A 481 -35.57 -11.35 32.05
CA LEU A 481 -34.76 -12.51 32.36
C LEU A 481 -33.69 -12.08 33.36
N ARG A 482 -33.52 -12.82 34.45
CA ARG A 482 -32.56 -12.54 35.53
C ARG A 482 -31.62 -13.74 35.71
N GLU A 483 -30.41 -13.47 36.20
CA GLU A 483 -29.36 -14.48 36.41
C GLU A 483 -29.16 -15.37 35.17
N VAL A 484 -29.13 -14.77 33.97
CA VAL A 484 -28.93 -15.49 32.72
C VAL A 484 -27.48 -15.98 32.67
N ARG A 485 -27.31 -17.30 32.66
CA ARG A 485 -26.02 -18.00 32.61
C ARG A 485 -25.96 -18.87 31.38
N VAL A 486 -24.89 -18.72 30.61
CA VAL A 486 -24.62 -19.53 29.42
C VAL A 486 -23.47 -20.49 29.73
N SER A 487 -23.58 -21.74 29.25
CA SER A 487 -22.52 -22.74 29.36
C SER A 487 -22.49 -23.61 28.12
N ILE A 488 -21.29 -24.02 27.69
CA ILE A 488 -21.10 -24.99 26.60
C ILE A 488 -20.54 -26.27 27.21
N SER A 489 -21.12 -27.43 26.87
CA SER A 489 -20.61 -28.73 27.32
C SER A 489 -19.33 -29.14 26.58
N ASP A 490 -18.65 -30.19 27.05
CA ASP A 490 -17.59 -30.82 26.25
C ASP A 490 -18.15 -31.29 24.90
N LEU A 491 -17.39 -31.05 23.83
CA LEU A 491 -17.74 -31.56 22.52
C LEU A 491 -17.16 -32.97 22.36
N ARG A 492 -17.99 -33.97 22.09
CA ARG A 492 -17.62 -35.38 22.04
C ARG A 492 -17.85 -35.98 20.67
N SER A 493 -16.92 -36.78 20.18
CA SER A 493 -17.10 -37.57 18.96
C SER A 493 -17.66 -38.95 19.29
N GLU A 494 -18.34 -39.57 18.32
CA GLU A 494 -18.82 -40.96 18.44
C GLU A 494 -17.68 -41.97 18.65
N GLN A 495 -16.45 -41.59 18.31
CA GLN A 495 -15.24 -42.40 18.44
C GLN A 495 -14.54 -42.21 19.80
N GLY A 496 -15.18 -41.50 20.75
CA GLY A 496 -14.68 -41.30 22.12
C GLY A 496 -13.64 -40.19 22.28
N ALA A 497 -13.30 -39.44 21.23
CA ALA A 497 -12.48 -38.24 21.35
C ALA A 497 -13.31 -37.09 21.93
N SER A 498 -12.69 -36.17 22.67
CA SER A 498 -13.36 -35.02 23.25
C SER A 498 -12.53 -33.75 23.14
N ILE A 499 -13.22 -32.62 22.93
CA ILE A 499 -12.69 -31.27 23.13
C ILE A 499 -13.31 -30.79 24.45
N PRO A 500 -12.53 -30.72 25.55
CA PRO A 500 -13.04 -30.23 26.82
C PRO A 500 -13.50 -28.77 26.69
N SER A 501 -14.62 -28.41 27.27
CA SER A 501 -15.09 -27.02 27.28
C SER A 501 -14.12 -26.12 28.06
N ALA A 502 -13.66 -26.60 29.22
CA ALA A 502 -12.69 -25.91 30.05
C ALA A 502 -11.40 -25.58 29.27
N GLY A 503 -11.10 -24.27 29.19
CA GLY A 503 -9.92 -23.73 28.52
C GLY A 503 -9.94 -23.79 26.98
N ASN A 504 -11.02 -24.26 26.36
CA ASN A 504 -11.21 -24.20 24.89
C ASN A 504 -12.45 -23.39 24.49
N VAL A 505 -13.36 -23.11 25.42
CA VAL A 505 -14.53 -22.27 25.18
C VAL A 505 -14.41 -21.00 26.01
N GLU A 506 -14.61 -19.86 25.36
CA GLU A 506 -14.73 -18.56 26.01
C GLU A 506 -16.06 -17.92 25.63
N LEU A 507 -16.71 -17.31 26.61
CA LEU A 507 -18.03 -16.71 26.47
C LEU A 507 -17.93 -15.23 26.79
N PHE A 508 -18.54 -14.41 25.94
CA PHE A 508 -18.56 -12.97 26.12
C PHE A 508 -19.96 -12.43 25.95
N ARG A 509 -20.39 -11.55 26.85
CA ARG A 509 -21.58 -10.72 26.65
C ARG A 509 -21.20 -9.62 25.67
N GLU A 510 -21.94 -9.53 24.56
CA GLU A 510 -21.76 -8.41 23.64
C GLU A 510 -22.29 -7.11 24.24
N TRP A 511 -21.43 -6.10 24.32
CA TRP A 511 -21.79 -4.78 24.78
C TRP A 511 -22.24 -3.92 23.60
N TYR A 512 -23.46 -3.42 23.70
CA TYR A 512 -24.07 -2.59 22.66
C TYR A 512 -23.71 -1.12 22.81
N LEU A 513 -23.38 -0.49 21.69
CA LEU A 513 -23.22 0.95 21.57
C LEU A 513 -24.31 1.51 20.65
N LYS A 514 -24.88 2.64 21.04
CA LYS A 514 -25.87 3.37 20.23
C LYS A 514 -25.14 4.34 19.31
N VAL A 515 -24.99 3.97 18.05
CA VAL A 515 -24.27 4.79 17.06
C VAL A 515 -25.25 5.78 16.42
N PRO A 516 -24.99 7.10 16.46
CA PRO A 516 -25.77 8.07 15.70
C PRO A 516 -25.71 7.75 14.20
N SER A 517 -26.84 7.84 13.50
CA SER A 517 -26.91 7.68 12.05
C SER A 517 -27.19 9.04 11.41
N THR A 518 -26.60 9.28 10.24
CA THR A 518 -26.91 10.44 9.38
C THR A 518 -28.34 10.43 8.83
N GLN A 519 -29.06 9.30 8.95
CA GLN A 519 -30.46 9.12 8.49
C GLN A 519 -31.48 9.11 9.63
N GLU A 520 -31.39 10.06 10.57
CA GLU A 520 -32.34 10.34 11.68
C GLU A 520 -32.61 9.19 12.70
N THR A 521 -32.13 7.97 12.48
CA THR A 521 -32.35 6.82 13.38
C THR A 521 -31.04 6.25 13.88
N SER A 522 -30.71 6.48 15.15
CA SER A 522 -29.57 5.83 15.80
C SER A 522 -29.69 4.31 15.72
N VAL A 523 -28.60 3.61 15.41
CA VAL A 523 -28.58 2.15 15.29
C VAL A 523 -27.71 1.56 16.39
N TRP A 524 -28.20 0.52 17.07
CA TRP A 524 -27.40 -0.22 18.04
C TRP A 524 -26.43 -1.17 17.34
N ARG A 525 -25.19 -1.24 17.85
CA ARG A 525 -24.14 -2.12 17.35
C ARG A 525 -23.52 -2.90 18.52
N PRO A 526 -23.37 -4.23 18.44
CA PRO A 526 -22.48 -4.93 19.35
C PRO A 526 -21.04 -4.55 19.00
N ASP A 527 -20.29 -4.03 19.97
CA ASP A 527 -18.94 -3.49 19.73
C ASP A 527 -17.87 -4.16 20.60
N ALA A 528 -18.11 -4.32 21.90
CA ALA A 528 -17.15 -4.92 22.82
C ALA A 528 -17.61 -6.28 23.36
N CYS A 529 -16.71 -7.25 23.43
CA CYS A 529 -16.95 -8.56 24.03
C CYS A 529 -16.50 -8.55 25.51
N LEU A 530 -17.45 -8.47 26.45
CA LEU A 530 -17.14 -8.53 27.88
C LEU A 530 -17.10 -9.99 28.37
N PRO A 531 -16.01 -10.47 28.97
CA PRO A 531 -15.93 -11.86 29.42
C PRO A 531 -17.05 -12.23 30.40
N LEU A 532 -17.66 -13.40 30.21
CA LEU A 532 -18.60 -14.02 31.15
C LEU A 532 -17.89 -15.03 32.05
N ALA A 533 -16.84 -14.57 32.73
CA ALA A 533 -15.98 -15.38 33.57
C ALA A 533 -15.32 -14.51 34.66
N GLU A 534 -15.02 -15.09 35.81
CA GLU A 534 -14.30 -14.39 36.90
C GLU A 534 -12.99 -13.75 36.39
N PRO A 535 -12.65 -12.51 36.80
CA PRO A 535 -13.32 -11.69 37.83
C PRO A 535 -14.49 -10.83 37.31
N PHE A 536 -14.92 -11.03 36.07
CA PHE A 536 -16.10 -10.36 35.50
C PHE A 536 -17.39 -11.10 35.88
N GLU A 537 -18.52 -10.46 35.62
CA GLU A 537 -19.83 -11.06 35.89
C GLU A 537 -20.01 -12.37 35.11
N THR A 538 -20.45 -13.42 35.78
CA THR A 538 -20.72 -14.74 35.18
C THR A 538 -22.18 -14.92 34.76
N ALA A 539 -23.01 -13.89 34.96
CA ALA A 539 -24.42 -13.85 34.60
C ALA A 539 -24.83 -12.43 34.22
N PHE A 540 -25.96 -12.28 33.53
CA PHE A 540 -26.51 -10.98 33.15
C PHE A 540 -28.04 -10.97 33.22
N SER A 541 -28.65 -9.80 32.99
CA SER A 541 -30.10 -9.64 32.88
C SER A 541 -30.51 -9.14 31.50
N VAL A 542 -31.74 -9.45 31.07
CA VAL A 542 -32.36 -8.88 29.86
C VAL A 542 -33.76 -8.38 30.25
N PRO A 543 -34.05 -7.08 30.25
CA PRO A 543 -33.16 -5.98 29.87
C PRO A 543 -31.99 -5.81 30.83
N ALA A 544 -30.84 -5.37 30.31
CA ALA A 544 -29.65 -5.11 31.09
C ALA A 544 -29.63 -3.63 31.53
N PRO A 545 -29.73 -3.34 32.83
CA PRO A 545 -29.86 -1.97 33.33
C PRO A 545 -28.57 -1.14 33.19
N ASP A 546 -27.44 -1.81 33.01
CA ASP A 546 -26.10 -1.24 32.86
C ASP A 546 -25.74 -0.87 31.41
N ASN A 547 -26.57 -1.25 30.43
CA ASN A 547 -26.28 -1.07 29.01
C ASN A 547 -27.46 -0.47 28.24
N VAL A 548 -28.26 -1.31 27.57
CA VAL A 548 -29.32 -0.84 26.65
C VAL A 548 -30.54 -0.33 27.40
N GLY A 549 -30.82 -0.84 28.60
CA GLY A 549 -31.97 -0.41 29.39
C GLY A 549 -33.30 -1.08 28.99
N PRO A 550 -34.45 -0.51 29.41
CA PRO A 550 -35.75 -1.18 29.40
C PRO A 550 -36.23 -1.70 28.02
N GLU A 551 -35.82 -1.04 26.94
CA GLU A 551 -36.17 -1.41 25.57
C GLU A 551 -35.46 -2.68 25.08
N GLN A 552 -34.38 -3.09 25.75
CA GLN A 552 -33.62 -4.27 25.34
C GLN A 552 -34.52 -5.51 25.38
N ARG A 553 -34.55 -6.24 24.27
CA ARG A 553 -35.22 -7.54 24.17
C ARG A 553 -34.25 -8.68 23.95
N ASN A 554 -33.09 -8.41 23.38
CA ASN A 554 -32.10 -9.38 22.94
C ASN A 554 -30.74 -9.08 23.57
N GLN A 555 -30.03 -10.13 23.94
CA GLN A 555 -28.62 -10.08 24.33
C GLN A 555 -27.89 -11.18 23.56
N ALA A 556 -26.96 -10.79 22.70
CA ALA A 556 -26.04 -11.71 22.06
C ALA A 556 -24.90 -12.06 23.03
N VAL A 557 -24.50 -13.32 22.97
CA VAL A 557 -23.36 -13.89 23.69
C VAL A 557 -22.42 -14.46 22.64
N TRP A 558 -21.26 -13.85 22.47
CA TRP A 558 -20.20 -14.35 21.60
C TRP A 558 -19.58 -15.60 22.22
N VAL A 559 -19.38 -16.62 21.40
CA VAL A 559 -18.79 -17.90 21.80
C VAL A 559 -17.56 -18.16 20.94
N ASP A 560 -16.38 -18.12 21.56
CA ASP A 560 -15.15 -18.61 20.94
C ASP A 560 -14.95 -20.08 21.28
N LEU A 561 -14.66 -20.90 20.26
CA LEU A 561 -14.35 -22.32 20.40
C LEU A 561 -12.99 -22.61 19.75
N TYR A 562 -11.98 -22.81 20.59
CA TYR A 562 -10.65 -23.27 20.16
C TYR A 562 -10.64 -24.78 19.94
N VAL A 563 -10.16 -25.20 18.77
CA VAL A 563 -9.92 -26.61 18.43
C VAL A 563 -8.43 -26.90 18.60
N PRO A 564 -8.01 -27.66 19.64
CA PRO A 564 -6.60 -27.98 19.84
C PRO A 564 -5.95 -28.64 18.62
N MET A 565 -4.66 -28.38 18.40
CA MET A 565 -3.88 -28.90 17.28
C MET A 565 -3.95 -30.45 17.15
N GLU A 566 -3.97 -31.15 18.28
CA GLU A 566 -4.00 -32.61 18.35
C GLU A 566 -5.41 -33.23 18.21
N THR A 567 -6.44 -32.40 18.05
CA THR A 567 -7.83 -32.88 17.92
C THR A 567 -7.97 -33.82 16.72
N ARG A 568 -8.56 -35.00 16.90
CA ARG A 568 -8.77 -35.92 15.77
C ARG A 568 -9.80 -35.35 14.79
N PRO A 569 -9.60 -35.42 13.47
CA PRO A 569 -10.62 -35.02 12.50
C PRO A 569 -11.91 -35.82 12.68
N GLY A 570 -13.08 -35.18 12.53
CA GLY A 570 -14.36 -35.85 12.75
C GLY A 570 -15.51 -34.90 13.10
N LEU A 571 -16.68 -35.48 13.40
CA LEU A 571 -17.81 -34.75 13.96
C LEU A 571 -17.73 -34.82 15.48
N TYR A 572 -17.91 -33.67 16.12
CA TYR A 572 -18.07 -33.55 17.56
C TYR A 572 -19.41 -32.90 17.87
N ARG A 573 -20.04 -33.36 18.96
CA ARG A 573 -21.36 -32.91 19.40
C ARG A 573 -21.27 -32.38 20.83
N GLY A 574 -21.86 -31.21 21.06
CA GLY A 574 -22.00 -30.59 22.37
C GLY A 574 -23.33 -29.87 22.49
N THR A 575 -23.50 -29.11 23.57
CA THR A 575 -24.75 -28.40 23.89
C THR A 575 -24.42 -27.02 24.46
N ALA A 576 -25.07 -25.99 23.94
CA ALA A 576 -25.19 -24.70 24.61
C ALA A 576 -26.40 -24.73 25.55
N THR A 577 -26.19 -24.51 26.84
CA THR A 577 -27.24 -24.46 27.85
C THR A 577 -27.38 -23.05 28.41
N VAL A 578 -28.59 -22.51 28.37
CA VAL A 578 -28.96 -21.23 28.99
C VAL A 578 -29.83 -21.51 30.21
N ARG A 579 -29.39 -21.01 31.37
CA ARG A 579 -30.13 -21.05 32.64
C ARG A 579 -30.54 -19.64 33.02
N CYS A 580 -31.76 -19.49 33.52
CA CYS A 580 -32.28 -18.22 34.02
C CYS A 580 -33.02 -18.49 35.33
N GLU A 581 -33.06 -17.51 36.22
CA GLU A 581 -33.84 -17.61 37.45
C GLU A 581 -35.32 -17.91 37.15
N GLY A 582 -35.87 -18.94 37.80
CA GLY A 582 -37.29 -19.30 37.70
C GLY A 582 -37.71 -19.96 36.38
N LEU A 583 -36.77 -20.30 35.49
CA LEU A 583 -37.05 -21.02 34.23
C LEU A 583 -36.25 -22.31 34.13
N GLU A 584 -36.87 -23.34 33.55
CA GLU A 584 -36.15 -24.57 33.19
C GLU A 584 -35.03 -24.26 32.18
N PRO A 585 -33.88 -24.96 32.23
CA PRO A 585 -32.81 -24.77 31.27
C PRO A 585 -33.27 -25.00 29.82
N LEU A 586 -32.78 -24.15 28.92
CA LEU A 586 -32.93 -24.34 27.47
C LEU A 586 -31.60 -24.78 26.87
N GLU A 587 -31.68 -25.68 25.90
CA GLU A 587 -30.52 -26.33 25.29
C GLU A 587 -30.57 -26.25 23.77
N LEU A 588 -29.44 -25.88 23.17
CA LEU A 588 -29.21 -25.92 21.72
C LEU A 588 -28.06 -26.88 21.40
N PRO A 589 -28.28 -27.90 20.54
CA PRO A 589 -27.22 -28.74 20.02
C PRO A 589 -26.16 -27.95 19.23
N ILE A 590 -24.90 -28.33 19.42
CA ILE A 590 -23.75 -27.85 18.64
C ILE A 590 -23.15 -29.05 17.90
N GLU A 591 -22.94 -28.90 16.60
CA GLU A 591 -22.19 -29.81 15.73
C GLU A 591 -20.93 -29.11 15.21
N LEU A 592 -19.75 -29.63 15.57
CA LEU A 592 -18.47 -29.14 15.06
C LEU A 592 -17.81 -30.19 14.16
N ARG A 593 -17.58 -29.84 12.89
CA ARG A 593 -16.81 -30.67 11.96
C ARG A 593 -15.34 -30.25 11.96
N VAL A 594 -14.48 -31.08 12.54
CA VAL A 594 -13.03 -30.90 12.50
C VAL A 594 -12.46 -31.47 11.19
N ARG A 595 -11.80 -30.63 10.41
CA ARG A 595 -11.22 -30.96 9.09
C ARG A 595 -9.93 -31.79 9.22
N PRO A 596 -9.52 -32.55 8.19
CA PRO A 596 -8.32 -33.38 8.21
C PRO A 596 -7.02 -32.60 7.96
N PHE A 597 -6.97 -31.32 8.37
CA PHE A 597 -5.77 -30.49 8.30
C PHE A 597 -5.66 -29.61 9.55
N ALA A 598 -4.48 -29.07 9.80
CA ALA A 598 -4.22 -28.16 10.91
C ALA A 598 -3.68 -26.84 10.37
N LEU A 599 -4.06 -25.74 11.01
CA LEU A 599 -3.39 -24.47 10.83
C LEU A 599 -2.08 -24.48 11.65
N PRO A 600 -0.92 -24.12 11.08
CA PRO A 600 0.34 -24.09 11.82
C PRO A 600 0.27 -23.10 13.00
N HIS A 601 1.10 -23.30 14.03
CA HIS A 601 1.23 -22.30 15.10
C HIS A 601 1.82 -20.99 14.57
N GLU A 602 2.81 -21.07 13.68
CA GLU A 602 3.37 -19.91 13.00
C GLU A 602 2.42 -19.37 11.93
N ILE A 603 2.25 -18.05 11.90
CA ILE A 603 1.41 -17.37 10.91
C ILE A 603 2.22 -17.16 9.62
N GLY A 604 1.70 -17.66 8.50
CA GLY A 604 2.38 -17.60 7.19
C GLY A 604 2.13 -16.34 6.37
N PHE A 605 1.18 -15.47 6.77
CA PHE A 605 0.85 -14.22 6.12
C PHE A 605 0.61 -13.10 7.16
N PRO A 606 0.97 -11.83 6.88
CA PRO A 606 0.86 -10.76 7.85
C PRO A 606 -0.60 -10.44 8.20
N VAL A 607 -0.92 -10.50 9.50
CA VAL A 607 -2.14 -9.93 10.10
C VAL A 607 -1.69 -8.96 11.20
N SER A 608 -1.21 -7.79 10.79
CA SER A 608 -0.68 -6.77 11.70
C SER A 608 -1.81 -5.84 12.16
N LEU A 609 -2.01 -5.75 13.47
CA LEU A 609 -2.92 -4.83 14.13
C LEU A 609 -2.12 -3.59 14.55
N ASN A 610 -2.00 -2.63 13.63
CA ASN A 610 -1.28 -1.38 13.87
C ASN A 610 -2.00 -0.55 14.94
N ALA A 611 -1.26 -0.03 15.91
CA ALA A 611 -1.80 0.88 16.92
C ALA A 611 -0.78 1.96 17.34
N TYR A 612 -1.32 3.14 17.62
CA TYR A 612 -0.56 4.31 18.06
C TYR A 612 -0.67 4.48 19.57
N GLY A 613 0.47 4.77 20.23
CA GLY A 613 0.53 4.93 21.68
C GLY A 613 0.54 3.62 22.46
N GLY A 614 0.62 3.72 23.79
CA GLY A 614 0.63 2.56 24.68
C GLY A 614 -0.79 2.08 25.00
N VAL A 615 -1.08 0.79 24.78
CA VAL A 615 -2.42 0.23 25.04
C VAL A 615 -2.90 0.37 26.50
N SER A 616 -1.98 0.56 27.46
CA SER A 616 -2.34 0.82 28.86
C SER A 616 -3.08 2.14 29.05
N SER A 617 -2.82 3.16 28.23
CA SER A 617 -3.48 4.46 28.37
C SER A 617 -4.96 4.39 28.02
N PHE A 618 -5.37 3.50 27.12
CA PHE A 618 -6.80 3.24 26.84
C PHE A 618 -7.55 2.69 28.07
N ALA A 619 -6.82 2.06 28.99
CA ALA A 619 -7.36 1.61 30.27
C ALA A 619 -7.20 2.65 31.40
N GLY A 620 -6.79 3.89 31.07
CA GLY A 620 -6.51 4.95 32.04
C GLY A 620 -5.28 4.67 32.93
N VAL A 621 -4.36 3.79 32.49
CA VAL A 621 -3.17 3.39 33.25
C VAL A 621 -1.94 4.08 32.67
N ASP A 622 -1.35 4.96 33.48
CA ASP A 622 -0.09 5.64 33.17
C ASP A 622 1.09 4.66 33.25
N PHE A 623 1.93 4.64 32.22
CA PHE A 623 3.00 3.65 32.11
C PHE A 623 4.12 3.90 33.14
N ALA A 624 4.49 5.16 33.38
CA ALA A 624 5.54 5.53 34.34
C ALA A 624 5.10 5.22 35.77
N ALA A 625 3.88 5.63 36.13
CA ALA A 625 3.36 5.53 37.47
C ALA A 625 2.97 4.09 37.86
N GLU A 626 2.47 3.29 36.92
CA GLU A 626 1.94 1.93 37.18
C GLU A 626 2.59 0.86 36.29
N ARG A 627 3.91 0.93 36.09
CA ARG A 627 4.69 0.10 35.16
C ARG A 627 4.31 -1.38 35.13
N GLU A 628 4.26 -2.05 36.27
CA GLU A 628 3.92 -3.48 36.33
C GLU A 628 2.49 -3.78 35.85
N ARG A 629 1.54 -2.89 36.15
CA ARG A 629 0.15 -3.02 35.67
C ARG A 629 0.07 -2.73 34.18
N ALA A 630 0.77 -1.70 33.70
CA ALA A 630 0.84 -1.36 32.28
C ALA A 630 1.44 -2.51 31.45
N LEU A 631 2.54 -3.12 31.91
CA LEU A 631 3.16 -4.28 31.26
C LEU A 631 2.24 -5.51 31.23
N ARG A 632 1.45 -5.74 32.29
CA ARG A 632 0.42 -6.80 32.27
C ARG A 632 -0.66 -6.53 31.23
N ILE A 633 -1.15 -5.29 31.14
CA ILE A 633 -2.14 -4.89 30.14
C ILE A 633 -1.58 -5.10 28.73
N GLU A 634 -0.38 -4.60 28.44
CA GLU A 634 0.28 -4.77 27.14
C GLU A 634 0.40 -6.25 26.77
N ARG A 635 0.86 -7.11 27.69
CA ARG A 635 0.95 -8.56 27.47
C ARG A 635 -0.40 -9.21 27.20
N SER A 636 -1.47 -8.78 27.88
CA SER A 636 -2.82 -9.29 27.62
C SER A 636 -3.31 -8.94 26.21
N TYR A 637 -3.04 -7.72 25.72
CA TYR A 637 -3.35 -7.33 24.35
C TYR A 637 -2.57 -8.17 23.32
N TYR A 638 -1.27 -8.43 23.57
CA TYR A 638 -0.48 -9.33 22.72
C TYR A 638 -1.07 -10.74 22.68
N ARG A 639 -1.46 -11.30 23.82
CA ARG A 639 -2.08 -12.63 23.89
C ARG A 639 -3.42 -12.68 23.15
N LEU A 640 -4.24 -11.63 23.28
CA LEU A 640 -5.50 -11.54 22.56
C LEU A 640 -5.26 -11.54 21.04
N ALA A 641 -4.38 -10.67 20.54
CA ALA A 641 -4.03 -10.66 19.12
C ALA A 641 -3.51 -12.03 18.65
N HIS A 642 -2.58 -12.63 19.41
CA HIS A 642 -1.95 -13.91 19.08
C HIS A 642 -2.97 -15.07 19.02
N ARG A 643 -3.96 -15.07 19.93
CA ARG A 643 -5.02 -16.08 19.98
C ARG A 643 -5.89 -16.07 18.73
N HIS A 644 -6.09 -14.91 18.12
CA HIS A 644 -6.83 -14.75 16.86
C HIS A 644 -5.91 -14.68 15.64
N ARG A 645 -4.68 -15.19 15.76
CA ARG A 645 -3.69 -15.25 14.67
C ARG A 645 -3.37 -13.88 14.07
N GLY A 646 -3.46 -12.84 14.89
CA GLY A 646 -2.99 -11.49 14.62
C GLY A 646 -1.68 -11.20 15.37
N THR A 647 -1.02 -10.11 14.99
CA THR A 647 0.12 -9.55 15.71
C THR A 647 -0.18 -8.09 16.04
N LEU A 648 -0.17 -7.74 17.31
CA LEU A 648 -0.27 -6.34 17.74
C LEU A 648 1.05 -5.63 17.43
N ASP A 649 0.98 -4.56 16.65
CA ASP A 649 2.17 -3.78 16.27
C ASP A 649 2.02 -2.34 16.78
N LEU A 650 2.73 -2.06 17.88
CA LEU A 650 2.64 -0.78 18.58
C LEU A 650 3.74 0.15 18.10
N LEU A 651 3.36 1.31 17.57
CA LEU A 651 4.33 2.33 17.21
C LEU A 651 5.03 2.86 18.47
N ARG A 652 6.37 2.77 18.48
CA ARG A 652 7.20 3.01 19.67
C ARG A 652 7.69 4.44 19.79
N TYR A 653 7.19 5.35 18.97
CA TYR A 653 7.55 6.75 18.95
C TYR A 653 6.37 7.62 18.53
N GLN A 654 6.52 8.92 18.72
CA GLN A 654 5.53 9.93 18.39
C GLN A 654 6.05 10.86 17.28
N HIS A 655 5.15 11.61 16.66
CA HIS A 655 5.50 12.62 15.66
C HIS A 655 6.46 13.69 16.19
N SER A 656 6.50 13.91 17.50
CA SER A 656 7.46 14.78 18.19
C SER A 656 8.90 14.25 18.20
N GLY A 657 9.17 13.07 17.62
CA GLY A 657 10.46 12.38 17.68
C GLY A 657 10.75 11.75 19.05
N GLN A 658 9.80 11.82 20.00
CA GLN A 658 9.95 11.19 21.30
C GLN A 658 9.69 9.68 21.20
N ILE A 659 10.60 8.91 21.77
CA ILE A 659 10.43 7.48 22.00
C ILE A 659 9.40 7.30 23.12
N THR A 660 8.44 6.39 22.92
CA THR A 660 7.51 5.94 23.96
C THR A 660 8.31 5.37 25.13
N GLU A 661 7.90 5.67 26.36
CA GLU A 661 8.65 5.31 27.56
C GLU A 661 9.04 3.82 27.59
N ASN A 662 10.34 3.55 27.82
CA ASN A 662 10.95 2.23 27.86
C ASN A 662 10.66 1.36 26.61
N ALA A 663 10.46 1.99 25.45
CA ALA A 663 10.23 1.30 24.18
C ALA A 663 11.50 1.14 23.32
N ALA A 664 12.60 1.80 23.70
CA ALA A 664 13.92 1.64 23.11
C ALA A 664 14.98 1.50 24.21
N PRO A 665 16.11 0.84 23.94
CA PRO A 665 17.20 0.77 24.91
C PRO A 665 17.85 2.15 25.10
N PRO A 666 18.35 2.49 26.31
CA PRO A 666 19.08 3.72 26.54
C PRO A 666 20.39 3.75 25.72
N LEU A 667 20.79 4.95 25.31
CA LEU A 667 21.97 5.16 24.47
C LEU A 667 23.07 5.90 25.25
N SER A 668 24.33 5.66 24.87
CA SER A 668 25.50 6.39 25.35
C SER A 668 26.42 6.78 24.19
N GLY A 669 27.34 7.70 24.44
CA GLY A 669 28.21 8.26 23.40
C GLY A 669 27.51 9.27 22.50
N GLU A 670 28.28 9.87 21.60
CA GLU A 670 27.85 10.94 20.68
C GLU A 670 28.40 10.68 19.27
N GLY A 671 27.72 11.23 18.26
CA GLY A 671 28.13 11.09 16.86
C GLY A 671 28.35 9.63 16.45
N ALA A 672 29.50 9.33 15.85
CA ALA A 672 29.87 7.98 15.42
C ALA A 672 30.11 6.98 16.58
N GLU A 673 30.28 7.46 17.81
CA GLU A 673 30.47 6.63 19.01
C GLU A 673 29.16 6.33 19.75
N ARG A 674 28.03 6.75 19.18
CA ARG A 674 26.68 6.43 19.69
C ARG A 674 26.47 4.92 19.69
N ARG A 675 26.02 4.38 20.82
CA ARG A 675 25.80 2.94 21.02
C ARG A 675 24.71 2.68 22.06
N VAL A 676 24.20 1.46 22.08
CA VAL A 676 23.32 1.01 23.18
C VAL A 676 24.11 0.92 24.48
N ALA A 677 23.57 1.49 25.55
CA ALA A 677 24.21 1.53 26.87
C ALA A 677 23.80 0.34 27.76
N ASP A 678 22.56 -0.12 27.65
CA ASP A 678 21.98 -1.16 28.50
C ASP A 678 20.79 -1.83 27.81
N TRP A 679 20.61 -3.12 28.06
CA TRP A 679 19.54 -3.96 27.49
C TRP A 679 18.48 -4.39 28.50
N ARG A 680 18.73 -4.22 29.81
CA ARG A 680 17.91 -4.83 30.89
C ARG A 680 16.41 -4.58 30.75
N ASP A 681 16.02 -3.32 30.57
CA ASP A 681 14.60 -2.94 30.47
C ASP A 681 13.95 -3.38 29.15
N PHE A 682 14.71 -3.31 28.05
CA PHE A 682 14.26 -3.75 26.73
C PHE A 682 13.99 -5.27 26.74
N ASP A 683 14.93 -6.04 27.28
CA ASP A 683 14.83 -7.51 27.38
C ASP A 683 13.70 -7.94 28.30
N ALA A 684 13.53 -7.29 29.46
CA ALA A 684 12.47 -7.63 30.41
C ALA A 684 11.07 -7.37 29.83
N ARG A 685 10.92 -6.32 29.03
CA ARG A 685 9.65 -5.96 28.40
C ARG A 685 9.35 -6.85 27.18
N PHE A 686 10.29 -6.95 26.24
CA PHE A 686 10.05 -7.53 24.91
C PHE A 686 10.58 -8.95 24.74
N GLY A 687 11.59 -9.36 25.51
CA GLY A 687 12.16 -10.71 25.43
C GLY A 687 11.12 -11.82 25.44
N PRO A 688 10.15 -11.82 26.38
CA PRO A 688 9.09 -12.83 26.40
C PRO A 688 8.19 -12.88 25.16
N LEU A 689 8.03 -11.76 24.45
CA LEU A 689 7.28 -11.70 23.19
C LEU A 689 8.10 -12.25 22.02
N LEU A 690 9.42 -12.04 22.05
CA LEU A 690 10.37 -12.38 20.98
C LEU A 690 10.92 -13.81 21.09
N ASP A 691 10.91 -14.40 22.28
CA ASP A 691 11.22 -15.82 22.50
C ASP A 691 9.97 -16.72 22.55
N GLY A 692 8.78 -16.13 22.73
CA GLY A 692 7.49 -16.81 22.75
C GLY A 692 7.01 -17.26 24.14
N SER A 693 7.82 -17.06 25.19
CA SER A 693 7.46 -17.44 26.56
C SER A 693 6.25 -16.67 27.11
N ALA A 694 5.93 -15.50 26.55
CA ALA A 694 4.69 -14.77 26.87
C ALA A 694 3.41 -15.54 26.48
N PHE A 695 3.53 -16.52 25.58
CA PHE A 695 2.45 -17.34 25.02
C PHE A 695 2.55 -18.81 25.48
N ALA A 696 3.20 -19.05 26.61
CA ALA A 696 3.30 -20.37 27.22
C ALA A 696 2.10 -20.68 28.13
N GLU A 697 1.79 -21.96 28.30
CA GLU A 697 0.75 -22.42 29.24
C GLU A 697 1.04 -21.99 30.68
N ALA A 698 2.31 -21.98 31.09
CA ALA A 698 2.74 -21.48 32.40
C ALA A 698 2.39 -20.00 32.65
N GLN A 699 2.10 -19.26 31.58
CA GLN A 699 1.65 -17.88 31.62
C GLN A 699 0.12 -17.73 31.50
N GLY A 700 -0.62 -18.84 31.52
CA GLY A 700 -2.07 -18.89 31.34
C GLY A 700 -2.51 -18.79 29.88
N TYR A 701 -1.60 -18.94 28.91
CA TYR A 701 -1.95 -18.89 27.49
C TYR A 701 -2.31 -20.27 26.94
N ARG A 702 -3.43 -20.34 26.24
CA ARG A 702 -3.86 -21.54 25.49
C ARG A 702 -4.60 -21.09 24.24
N GLY A 703 -4.16 -21.57 23.08
CA GLY A 703 -4.71 -21.18 21.79
C GLY A 703 -3.73 -21.31 20.64
N PRO A 704 -4.09 -20.78 19.46
CA PRO A 704 -3.19 -20.66 18.32
C PRO A 704 -1.86 -19.98 18.70
N GLY A 705 -0.75 -20.35 18.07
CA GLY A 705 0.54 -19.73 18.34
C GLY A 705 1.16 -20.02 19.72
N GLN A 706 0.63 -20.97 20.50
CA GLN A 706 1.25 -21.39 21.76
C GLN A 706 2.77 -21.68 21.59
N ASP A 707 3.57 -21.17 22.51
CA ASP A 707 5.04 -21.28 22.53
C ASP A 707 5.75 -20.76 21.25
N THR A 708 5.11 -19.85 20.51
CA THR A 708 5.72 -19.16 19.37
C THR A 708 5.78 -17.65 19.63
N PRO A 709 6.86 -16.96 19.22
CA PRO A 709 6.95 -15.52 19.38
C PRO A 709 5.99 -14.77 18.47
N VAL A 710 5.89 -13.45 18.67
CA VAL A 710 5.16 -12.57 17.76
C VAL A 710 5.76 -12.65 16.34
N ALA A 711 4.91 -12.60 15.32
CA ALA A 711 5.35 -12.73 13.93
C ALA A 711 6.08 -11.47 13.43
N TYR A 712 5.65 -10.30 13.90
CA TYR A 712 6.14 -8.97 13.52
C TYR A 712 6.40 -8.11 14.76
N PHE A 713 7.35 -7.18 14.66
CA PHE A 713 7.67 -6.23 15.72
C PHE A 713 8.25 -4.94 15.14
N TYR A 714 7.56 -3.82 15.33
CA TYR A 714 8.12 -2.50 15.04
C TYR A 714 9.33 -2.18 15.91
N LEU A 715 10.43 -1.86 15.24
CA LEU A 715 11.59 -1.27 15.89
C LEU A 715 11.28 0.17 16.35
N PRO A 716 11.93 0.66 17.43
CA PRO A 716 11.83 2.07 17.84
C PRO A 716 12.50 3.07 16.88
N TRP A 717 13.09 2.56 15.81
CA TRP A 717 13.86 3.35 14.85
C TRP A 717 12.97 4.27 14.02
N HIS A 718 13.42 5.54 13.92
CA HIS A 718 12.84 6.55 13.05
C HIS A 718 13.87 7.66 12.78
N GLU A 719 13.55 8.66 11.98
CA GLU A 719 14.51 9.70 11.57
C GLU A 719 14.98 10.62 12.71
N ASN A 720 14.36 10.56 13.89
CA ASN A 720 14.76 11.32 15.09
C ASN A 720 15.32 10.44 16.22
N TRP A 721 15.51 9.13 16.00
CA TRP A 721 16.20 8.22 16.92
C TRP A 721 16.92 7.11 16.14
N PRO A 722 18.21 6.86 16.39
CA PRO A 722 18.95 7.11 17.64
C PRO A 722 19.71 8.43 17.70
N MET A 723 19.66 9.20 16.61
CA MET A 723 20.33 10.48 16.43
C MET A 723 19.29 11.58 16.29
N ASP A 724 19.55 12.76 16.87
CA ASP A 724 18.67 13.92 16.72
C ASP A 724 18.79 14.49 15.30
N LEU A 725 17.69 14.49 14.54
CA LEU A 725 17.70 14.96 13.16
C LEU A 725 18.09 16.43 13.04
N ASP A 726 17.47 17.31 13.84
CA ASP A 726 17.68 18.76 13.71
C ASP A 726 19.12 19.15 14.06
N ALA A 727 19.75 18.43 15.00
CA ALA A 727 21.15 18.65 15.36
C ALA A 727 22.14 18.26 14.24
N HIS A 728 21.69 17.45 13.27
CA HIS A 728 22.53 16.86 12.23
C HIS A 728 22.07 17.14 10.80
N TYR A 729 20.98 17.88 10.63
CA TYR A 729 20.43 18.25 9.33
C TYR A 729 20.74 19.73 9.04
N ALA A 730 21.56 19.98 8.03
CA ALA A 730 22.07 21.31 7.72
C ALA A 730 20.99 22.28 7.19
N ASP A 731 19.83 21.76 6.76
CA ASP A 731 18.65 22.55 6.37
C ASP A 731 17.55 22.50 7.44
N ALA A 732 17.87 22.08 8.67
CA ALA A 732 16.92 22.11 9.77
C ALA A 732 16.36 23.53 9.98
N ALA A 733 15.04 23.62 10.12
CA ALA A 733 14.32 24.87 10.21
C ALA A 733 13.04 24.72 11.05
N ARG A 734 12.64 25.83 11.67
CA ARG A 734 11.34 25.93 12.36
C ARG A 734 10.27 26.24 11.32
N LEU A 735 9.43 25.24 11.01
CA LEU A 735 8.41 25.29 9.95
C LEU A 735 7.00 25.40 10.56
N GLU A 736 6.66 26.56 11.11
CA GLU A 736 5.39 26.74 11.84
C GLU A 736 4.21 27.12 10.96
N THR A 737 4.47 27.65 9.76
CA THR A 737 3.43 28.07 8.82
C THR A 737 3.65 27.42 7.47
N PRO A 738 2.58 27.20 6.68
CA PRO A 738 2.72 26.69 5.33
C PRO A 738 3.69 27.54 4.48
N GLU A 739 3.69 28.87 4.62
CA GLU A 739 4.62 29.73 3.90
C GLU A 739 6.09 29.48 4.28
N ALA A 740 6.37 29.24 5.57
CA ALA A 740 7.70 28.87 6.03
C ALA A 740 8.14 27.51 5.46
N PHE A 741 7.23 26.53 5.45
CA PHE A 741 7.46 25.22 4.82
C PHE A 741 7.75 25.36 3.32
N GLY A 742 6.93 26.11 2.59
CA GLY A 742 7.16 26.37 1.17
C GLY A 742 8.48 27.10 0.91
N ALA A 743 8.88 28.05 1.77
CA ALA A 743 10.16 28.76 1.67
C ALA A 743 11.38 27.87 1.97
N TRP A 744 11.21 26.85 2.81
CA TRP A 744 12.19 25.80 3.07
C TRP A 744 12.28 24.83 1.88
N ALA A 745 11.15 24.31 1.39
CA ALA A 745 11.10 23.37 0.27
C ALA A 745 11.77 23.92 -1.01
N ARG A 746 11.70 25.25 -1.24
CA ARG A 746 12.40 25.91 -2.36
C ARG A 746 13.93 25.79 -2.32
N ARG A 747 14.51 25.43 -1.17
CA ARG A 747 15.96 25.51 -0.89
C ARG A 747 16.53 24.24 -0.25
N SER A 748 15.69 23.30 0.16
CA SER A 748 16.12 22.05 0.79
C SER A 748 17.03 21.27 -0.15
N ARG A 749 18.18 20.84 0.38
CA ARG A 749 19.18 20.05 -0.35
C ARG A 749 18.87 18.55 -0.24
N PRO A 750 19.39 17.73 -1.18
CA PRO A 750 19.39 16.28 -1.04
C PRO A 750 20.00 15.82 0.30
N LEU A 751 19.45 14.75 0.88
CA LEU A 751 19.84 14.29 2.21
C LEU A 751 21.31 13.88 2.30
N GLU A 752 21.89 13.32 1.23
CA GLU A 752 23.31 12.99 1.15
C GLU A 752 24.24 14.20 1.34
N GLN A 753 23.76 15.41 1.03
CA GLN A 753 24.53 16.64 1.16
C GLN A 753 24.23 17.39 2.47
N ALA A 754 23.03 17.19 3.03
CA ALA A 754 22.53 17.95 4.16
C ALA A 754 22.64 17.21 5.51
N ILE A 755 22.72 15.88 5.50
CA ILE A 755 22.87 15.08 6.72
C ILE A 755 24.34 14.93 7.07
N ALA A 756 24.69 15.24 8.32
CA ALA A 756 26.06 15.11 8.81
C ALA A 756 26.52 13.64 8.79
N PRO A 757 27.78 13.34 8.38
CA PRO A 757 28.32 11.98 8.42
C PRO A 757 28.22 11.30 9.79
N ALA A 758 28.27 12.08 10.87
CA ALA A 758 28.11 11.57 12.24
C ALA A 758 26.71 10.97 12.51
N TYR A 759 25.65 11.51 11.89
CA TYR A 759 24.29 10.96 11.99
C TYR A 759 24.21 9.59 11.32
N VAL A 760 24.78 9.47 10.12
CA VAL A 760 24.82 8.21 9.34
C VAL A 760 25.56 7.15 10.15
N ALA A 761 26.76 7.46 10.63
CA ALA A 761 27.59 6.52 11.40
C ALA A 761 26.94 6.11 12.73
N GLY A 762 26.43 7.08 13.51
CA GLY A 762 25.78 6.81 14.78
C GLY A 762 24.49 5.99 14.64
N THR A 763 23.69 6.29 13.62
CA THR A 763 22.47 5.52 13.31
C THR A 763 22.79 4.07 12.96
N ARG A 764 23.71 3.86 12.00
CA ARG A 764 24.11 2.50 11.58
C ARG A 764 24.69 1.69 12.73
N ARG A 765 25.49 2.32 13.59
CA ARG A 765 26.08 1.66 14.77
C ARG A 765 25.03 1.14 15.74
N VAL A 766 24.06 1.97 16.14
CA VAL A 766 23.01 1.52 17.07
C VAL A 766 22.08 0.49 16.44
N LEU A 767 21.77 0.61 15.15
CA LEU A 767 21.01 -0.43 14.44
C LEU A 767 21.76 -1.76 14.40
N LYS A 768 23.09 -1.71 14.21
CA LYS A 768 23.95 -2.90 14.30
C LYS A 768 23.96 -3.48 15.72
N ASP A 769 24.00 -2.65 16.76
CA ASP A 769 23.92 -3.11 18.15
C ASP A 769 22.61 -3.88 18.39
N LEU A 770 21.46 -3.35 17.92
CA LEU A 770 20.16 -4.04 17.99
C LEU A 770 20.19 -5.41 17.32
N LEU A 771 20.62 -5.47 16.06
CA LEU A 771 20.62 -6.72 15.29
C LEU A 771 21.59 -7.76 15.85
N THR A 772 22.76 -7.32 16.34
CA THR A 772 23.74 -8.21 16.98
C THR A 772 23.16 -8.79 18.27
N HIS A 773 22.56 -7.95 19.11
CA HIS A 773 21.90 -8.41 20.33
C HIS A 773 20.76 -9.39 20.03
N PHE A 774 19.94 -9.13 19.02
CA PHE A 774 18.84 -10.04 18.67
C PHE A 774 19.33 -11.42 18.22
N ALA A 775 20.43 -11.46 17.47
CA ALA A 775 21.11 -12.70 17.11
C ALA A 775 21.63 -13.45 18.35
N GLU A 776 22.35 -12.75 19.25
CA GLU A 776 22.88 -13.31 20.50
C GLU A 776 21.77 -13.86 21.41
N ARG A 777 20.58 -13.23 21.40
CA ARG A 777 19.39 -13.68 22.14
C ARG A 777 18.61 -14.78 21.44
N GLY A 778 18.95 -15.13 20.20
CA GLY A 778 18.25 -16.15 19.41
C GLY A 778 16.88 -15.70 18.90
N TRP A 779 16.59 -14.40 18.86
CA TRP A 779 15.32 -13.85 18.37
C TRP A 779 15.26 -13.85 16.84
N THR A 780 15.16 -15.04 16.25
CA THR A 780 15.29 -15.30 14.81
C THR A 780 13.96 -15.61 14.11
N ARG A 781 12.89 -15.79 14.90
CA ARG A 781 11.57 -16.20 14.40
C ARG A 781 10.64 -15.01 14.14
N THR A 782 10.83 -13.89 14.80
CA THR A 782 10.12 -12.62 14.58
C THR A 782 10.73 -11.84 13.40
N ARG A 783 9.89 -11.18 12.60
CA ARG A 783 10.32 -10.19 11.60
C ARG A 783 10.31 -8.79 12.23
N PHE A 784 11.48 -8.17 12.32
CA PHE A 784 11.64 -6.82 12.85
C PHE A 784 11.43 -5.79 11.74
N GLU A 785 10.45 -4.90 11.92
CA GLU A 785 10.09 -3.93 10.88
C GLU A 785 10.75 -2.57 11.15
N PHE A 786 11.41 -2.04 10.12
CA PHE A 786 11.80 -0.64 10.02
C PHE A 786 10.63 0.14 9.42
N PHE A 787 9.93 0.92 10.23
CA PHE A 787 8.76 1.69 9.82
C PHE A 787 8.93 3.17 10.17
N LEU A 788 8.77 4.05 9.18
CA LEU A 788 8.85 5.50 9.33
C LEU A 788 7.44 6.10 9.22
N ASN A 789 6.94 6.64 10.32
CA ASN A 789 5.55 7.12 10.45
C ASN A 789 5.44 8.65 10.46
N ASN A 790 6.55 9.38 10.57
CA ASN A 790 6.48 10.80 10.86
C ASN A 790 6.13 11.65 9.64
N LYS A 791 5.29 12.67 9.86
CA LYS A 791 4.70 13.51 8.82
C LYS A 791 4.95 14.99 9.11
N TYR A 792 5.33 15.74 8.07
CA TYR A 792 5.65 17.16 8.21
C TYR A 792 4.48 18.01 8.73
N TYR A 793 3.23 17.59 8.51
CA TYR A 793 2.07 18.37 8.94
C TYR A 793 1.76 18.29 10.45
N TYR A 794 2.52 17.50 11.22
CA TYR A 794 2.60 17.61 12.68
C TYR A 794 3.65 18.62 13.14
N LYS A 795 4.57 19.02 12.26
CA LYS A 795 5.55 20.11 12.48
C LYS A 795 4.95 21.45 12.05
N CYS A 796 4.31 21.46 10.89
CA CYS A 796 3.63 22.62 10.31
C CYS A 796 2.12 22.37 10.27
N ALA A 797 1.30 23.23 10.85
CA ALA A 797 -0.16 23.06 10.91
C ALA A 797 -0.85 23.26 9.54
N PHE A 798 -0.62 22.36 8.60
CA PHE A 798 -1.27 22.34 7.27
C PHE A 798 -2.78 22.10 7.38
N PHE A 799 -3.21 21.38 8.40
CA PHE A 799 -4.61 21.00 8.59
C PHE A 799 -5.05 21.38 10.01
N SER A 800 -6.31 21.78 10.17
CA SER A 800 -6.88 22.05 11.50
C SER A 800 -6.90 20.79 12.36
N GLY A 801 -6.51 20.91 13.63
CA GLY A 801 -6.60 19.82 14.62
C GLY A 801 -5.31 19.02 14.82
N PHE A 802 -4.24 19.29 14.07
CA PHE A 802 -2.93 18.68 14.28
C PHE A 802 -2.02 19.57 15.14
N GLY A 803 -1.17 18.95 15.95
CA GLY A 803 -0.21 19.66 16.80
C GLY A 803 0.93 20.32 16.00
N THR A 804 1.75 21.12 16.69
CA THR A 804 2.95 21.79 16.14
C THR A 804 4.25 21.27 16.77
N SER A 805 4.20 20.10 17.41
CA SER A 805 5.35 19.50 18.11
C SER A 805 6.17 18.55 17.24
N GLY A 806 5.72 18.29 16.00
CA GLY A 806 6.35 17.35 15.09
C GLY A 806 7.76 17.78 14.68
N ARG A 807 8.63 16.81 14.40
CA ARG A 807 10.03 17.07 14.03
C ARG A 807 10.38 16.76 12.59
N CYS A 808 9.56 15.96 11.91
CA CYS A 808 9.81 15.53 10.53
C CYS A 808 9.59 16.64 9.50
N TYR A 809 10.37 16.60 8.41
CA TYR A 809 10.31 17.52 7.28
C TYR A 809 9.61 16.94 6.05
N TRP A 810 9.32 15.64 6.07
CA TRP A 810 8.76 14.88 4.96
C TRP A 810 7.48 14.17 5.36
N LEU A 811 6.77 13.64 4.37
CA LEU A 811 5.67 12.72 4.57
C LEU A 811 6.19 11.28 4.42
N LEU A 812 6.78 10.74 5.50
CA LEU A 812 7.40 9.41 5.46
C LEU A 812 6.38 8.26 5.45
N ASP A 813 5.17 8.55 5.91
CA ASP A 813 3.99 7.71 5.86
C ASP A 813 2.95 8.38 4.96
N GLU A 814 2.54 7.69 3.89
CA GLU A 814 1.71 8.20 2.79
C GLU A 814 2.43 9.17 1.82
N SER A 815 3.72 8.91 1.49
CA SER A 815 4.54 9.76 0.61
C SER A 815 3.83 10.20 -0.68
N ILE A 816 3.94 11.49 -1.01
CA ILE A 816 3.30 12.09 -2.21
C ILE A 816 4.33 12.74 -3.14
N ASP A 817 5.32 13.44 -2.59
CA ASP A 817 6.30 14.21 -3.35
C ASP A 817 7.59 13.41 -3.59
N PHE A 818 8.39 13.85 -4.57
CA PHE A 818 9.69 13.23 -4.83
C PHE A 818 10.55 13.17 -3.56
N ASP A 819 10.62 14.29 -2.84
CA ASP A 819 11.37 14.43 -1.60
C ASP A 819 10.96 13.42 -0.52
N ASP A 820 9.67 13.08 -0.44
CA ASP A 820 9.16 12.11 0.54
C ASP A 820 9.67 10.69 0.24
N PHE A 821 9.57 10.29 -1.03
CA PHE A 821 10.11 9.01 -1.50
C PHE A 821 11.63 8.95 -1.37
N ASP A 822 12.33 10.04 -1.68
CA ASP A 822 13.78 10.13 -1.57
C ASP A 822 14.25 10.10 -0.11
N ALA A 823 13.49 10.72 0.81
CA ALA A 823 13.73 10.62 2.24
C ALA A 823 13.53 9.19 2.75
N ASN A 824 12.45 8.53 2.31
CA ASN A 824 12.24 7.11 2.60
C ASN A 824 13.40 6.24 2.08
N ARG A 825 13.84 6.44 0.83
CA ARG A 825 15.03 5.76 0.28
C ARG A 825 16.25 5.98 1.16
N PHE A 826 16.56 7.23 1.51
CA PHE A 826 17.76 7.56 2.29
C PHE A 826 17.76 6.87 3.65
N PHE A 827 16.72 7.08 4.45
CA PHE A 827 16.68 6.53 5.82
C PHE A 827 16.63 5.00 5.80
N GLN A 828 15.84 4.39 4.92
CA GLN A 828 15.77 2.94 4.86
C GLN A 828 17.05 2.31 4.30
N SER A 829 17.79 3.00 3.42
CA SER A 829 19.12 2.57 3.01
C SER A 829 20.09 2.49 4.19
N LEU A 830 20.02 3.42 5.16
CA LEU A 830 20.81 3.33 6.39
C LEU A 830 20.51 2.06 7.18
N ALA A 831 19.23 1.71 7.31
CA ALA A 831 18.81 0.49 7.99
C ALA A 831 19.28 -0.76 7.23
N ARG A 832 19.15 -0.79 5.91
CA ARG A 832 19.63 -1.89 5.07
C ARG A 832 21.14 -2.08 5.15
N GLU A 833 21.90 -0.98 5.12
CA GLU A 833 23.35 -0.99 5.29
C GLU A 833 23.74 -1.52 6.67
N ALA A 834 23.04 -1.11 7.74
CA ALA A 834 23.26 -1.62 9.08
C ALA A 834 22.97 -3.13 9.19
N VAL A 835 21.92 -3.62 8.52
CA VAL A 835 21.63 -5.06 8.41
C VAL A 835 22.78 -5.81 7.73
N ALA A 836 23.30 -5.28 6.63
CA ALA A 836 24.44 -5.88 5.94
C ALA A 836 25.72 -5.90 6.81
N GLU A 837 25.98 -4.82 7.56
CA GLU A 837 27.15 -4.68 8.45
C GLU A 837 27.08 -5.49 9.74
N ALA A 838 25.87 -5.76 10.24
CA ALA A 838 25.67 -6.59 11.41
C ALA A 838 26.03 -8.06 11.13
N GLY A 839 25.81 -8.53 9.90
CA GLY A 839 26.08 -9.92 9.52
C GLY A 839 25.14 -10.95 10.16
N ALA A 840 24.13 -10.51 10.91
CA ALA A 840 23.13 -11.31 11.59
C ALA A 840 22.05 -11.84 10.63
N ARG A 841 22.43 -12.72 9.70
CA ARG A 841 21.58 -13.24 8.61
C ARG A 841 20.37 -14.05 9.10
N GLU A 842 20.44 -14.55 10.33
CA GLU A 842 19.38 -15.28 11.03
C GLU A 842 18.29 -14.37 11.59
N VAL A 843 18.57 -13.09 11.82
CA VAL A 843 17.59 -12.10 12.27
C VAL A 843 16.80 -11.63 11.05
N LYS A 844 15.49 -11.84 11.08
CA LYS A 844 14.62 -11.46 9.96
C LYS A 844 14.23 -9.98 10.10
N THR A 845 14.49 -9.20 9.07
CA THR A 845 14.08 -7.79 9.01
C THR A 845 13.18 -7.54 7.80
N CYS A 846 12.33 -6.52 7.89
CA CYS A 846 11.58 -5.98 6.76
C CYS A 846 11.55 -4.45 6.82
N HIS A 847 11.51 -3.84 5.66
CA HIS A 847 11.21 -2.42 5.51
C HIS A 847 9.72 -2.28 5.27
N ARG A 848 9.08 -1.38 6.01
CA ARG A 848 7.66 -1.08 5.88
C ARG A 848 7.49 0.39 5.56
N VAL A 849 6.66 0.66 4.56
CA VAL A 849 6.26 2.00 4.14
C VAL A 849 4.77 1.95 3.84
N ASP A 850 4.00 2.89 4.37
CA ASP A 850 2.63 3.09 3.91
C ASP A 850 2.66 4.03 2.71
N ILE A 851 2.21 3.53 1.57
CA ILE A 851 2.18 4.28 0.32
C ILE A 851 0.90 3.90 -0.41
N SER A 852 0.02 4.88 -0.64
CA SER A 852 -1.20 4.66 -1.41
C SER A 852 -0.93 4.36 -2.90
N TYR A 853 0.19 4.88 -3.41
CA TYR A 853 0.62 4.77 -4.81
C TYR A 853 2.09 4.31 -4.90
N PRO A 854 2.41 3.05 -4.52
CA PRO A 854 3.80 2.56 -4.40
C PRO A 854 4.57 2.62 -5.72
N HIS A 855 3.84 2.58 -6.83
CA HIS A 855 4.35 2.72 -8.18
C HIS A 855 4.83 4.16 -8.52
N LEU A 856 4.55 5.17 -7.69
CA LEU A 856 5.11 6.51 -7.80
C LEU A 856 6.49 6.67 -7.15
N ALA A 857 7.06 5.59 -6.64
CA ALA A 857 8.39 5.57 -6.08
C ALA A 857 9.49 5.96 -7.09
N ARG A 858 9.20 5.98 -8.40
CA ARG A 858 10.17 6.36 -9.46
C ARG A 858 11.46 5.54 -9.44
N GLY A 859 11.39 4.31 -8.93
CA GLY A 859 12.54 3.44 -8.68
C GLY A 859 13.43 3.85 -7.51
N LEU A 860 13.07 4.88 -6.72
CA LEU A 860 13.84 5.29 -5.54
C LEU A 860 13.84 4.21 -4.45
N LEU A 861 12.76 3.45 -4.35
CA LEU A 861 12.64 2.34 -3.40
C LEU A 861 13.14 1.01 -3.99
N ASP A 862 13.61 0.99 -5.26
CA ASP A 862 14.11 -0.23 -5.88
C ASP A 862 15.41 -0.67 -5.20
N GLY A 863 15.36 -1.85 -4.58
CA GLY A 863 16.52 -2.41 -3.91
C GLY A 863 16.87 -1.69 -2.62
N VAL A 864 15.99 -0.86 -2.07
CA VAL A 864 15.96 -0.55 -0.63
C VAL A 864 15.18 -1.68 0.05
#